data_AF-A0A1F4SQF6-F1
#
_entry.id   AF-A0A1F4SQF6-F1
#
_cell.length_a   1.000
_cell.length_b   1.000
_cell.length_c   1.000
_cell.angle_alpha   90.00
_cell.angle_beta   90.00
_cell.angle_gamma   90.00
#
_symmetry.space_group_name_H-M   'P 1'
#
loop_
_entity.id
_entity.type
_entity.pdbx_description
1 polymer ?
#
loop_
_entity_poly.entity_id
_entity_poly.type
_entity_poly.pdbx_seq_one_letter_code
_entity_poly.pdbx_strand_id
1 'polypeptide(L)'
;MKQLIQNYKTGELQLIEVSDPLLKSQGVILQTKNSLVSVGTEKLMISLAQKSYLGKALARPDLVKQVISKIQVDGFFDAYKAVMSRLDMPVPLGYSSAGIIKEMSNVECRMSNVGDRIACFGDLFATHSELSYVPKNMFVKIPDNLSFEDASFVGLGAIALNAIRIANLTFGENVAVIGLGLLGQLTVQMLKAFGCKVLGIDISNNKLDMAKNFGADTCALIGRDDILQASLDFTKGVGVDAVIIMAGSQDNKPIEMASEISRDQGRIVACGMISLDLPRQEFFKKELKVVVSRATGPGKFDPLYENKGIDYPLPYVRWTTQRNMACFLDLISQGKVNVQKLITHRFKIDDALKGYEMILSGKEPYLGVLLEYGEVQESKKRIELRAQNTEHRTEEKMSNVEWPMSKFGIGFIGAGLHANTSLLPALKKFKKEARLIGIANTSGYKGRHAGLKYGFEYAVSDYHELLNDKNINAIIISTRHNLHAQMIVDSLNSGKHVFVEKPLCVNYEELKNIIALYDLKHKEEGLQLMVGFNRRFAPYSTLAKQLLGNASDMVINCRVNAGFVPADSWIHDSTEGGGRVIGEVCHFVDLMQYLTGSLPISVYAEATDIKGEDNVLISLKFKNGSIGTILYSSQGDKMLPRERFEIFSGKSVCVIDNFKSLFFAKDGKIKKKSSFSLDRGFNDEFKAFFVSLKEGKPVVDFKEYVYTTLTTFAIIESIKTRRPIEIDALANSL
;
A
#
# COMPACT_ATOMS: atom_id res chain seq x y z
N MET A 1 19.88 -7.45 0.60
CA MET A 1 19.95 -6.87 -0.76
C MET A 1 20.13 -5.35 -0.77
N LYS A 2 20.69 -4.78 -1.86
CA LYS A 2 20.67 -3.36 -2.19
C LYS A 2 19.37 -2.97 -2.90
N GLN A 3 18.84 -1.79 -2.58
CA GLN A 3 17.63 -1.23 -3.19
C GLN A 3 17.75 0.28 -3.32
N LEU A 4 17.34 0.80 -4.47
CA LEU A 4 17.25 2.23 -4.69
C LEU A 4 15.89 2.76 -4.22
N ILE A 5 15.94 3.79 -3.37
CA ILE A 5 14.75 4.45 -2.82
C ILE A 5 14.85 5.97 -2.98
N GLN A 6 13.69 6.61 -2.90
CA GLN A 6 13.56 8.04 -2.76
C GLN A 6 12.76 8.39 -1.51
N ASN A 7 13.25 9.37 -0.75
CA ASN A 7 12.52 9.94 0.37
C ASN A 7 11.68 11.14 -0.09
N TYR A 8 10.35 11.05 0.01
CA TYR A 8 9.47 12.14 -0.42
C TYR A 8 9.52 13.39 0.48
N LYS A 9 10.00 13.28 1.71
CA LYS A 9 10.13 14.41 2.63
C LYS A 9 11.38 15.22 2.33
N THR A 10 12.53 14.57 2.12
CA THR A 10 13.81 15.24 1.85
C THR A 10 14.09 15.44 0.36
N GLY A 11 13.46 14.66 -0.52
CA GLY A 11 13.74 14.62 -1.96
C GLY A 11 14.99 13.81 -2.32
N GLU A 12 15.67 13.24 -1.33
CA GLU A 12 16.94 12.53 -1.47
C GLU A 12 16.75 11.14 -2.10
N LEU A 13 17.61 10.81 -3.07
CA LEU A 13 17.79 9.43 -3.55
C LEU A 13 18.87 8.74 -2.73
N GLN A 14 18.61 7.49 -2.36
CA GLN A 14 19.55 6.68 -1.59
C GLN A 14 19.59 5.25 -2.14
N LEU A 15 20.81 4.72 -2.26
CA LEU A 15 21.03 3.29 -2.39
C LEU A 15 21.19 2.72 -0.98
N ILE A 16 20.25 1.89 -0.53
CA ILE A 16 20.25 1.34 0.83
C ILE A 16 20.36 -0.17 0.82
N GLU A 17 20.92 -0.72 1.90
CA GLU A 17 20.82 -2.15 2.18
C GLU A 17 19.55 -2.45 2.97
N VAL A 18 18.80 -3.46 2.53
CA VAL A 18 17.56 -3.92 3.16
C VAL A 18 17.55 -5.45 3.23
N SER A 19 16.71 -5.99 4.10
CA SER A 19 16.50 -7.43 4.20
C SER A 19 15.91 -7.96 2.90
N ASP A 20 16.26 -9.20 2.55
CA ASP A 20 15.74 -9.87 1.36
C ASP A 20 14.20 -10.00 1.45
N PRO A 21 13.46 -9.85 0.33
CA PRO A 21 12.00 -9.88 0.35
C PRO A 21 11.48 -11.27 0.70
N LEU A 22 10.36 -11.31 1.42
CA LEU A 22 9.69 -12.56 1.75
C LEU A 22 8.91 -13.08 0.53
N LEU A 23 9.09 -14.37 0.21
CA LEU A 23 8.25 -15.06 -0.77
C LEU A 23 6.81 -15.14 -0.26
N LYS A 24 5.86 -14.65 -1.07
CA LYS A 24 4.42 -14.73 -0.78
C LYS A 24 3.75 -15.75 -1.69
N SER A 25 2.48 -16.03 -1.43
CA SER A 25 1.68 -16.91 -2.26
C SER A 25 1.55 -16.40 -3.70
N GLN A 26 1.58 -17.32 -4.67
CA GLN A 26 1.36 -17.06 -6.09
C GLN A 26 2.35 -16.09 -6.74
N GLY A 27 3.63 -16.20 -6.37
CA GLY A 27 4.69 -15.38 -6.94
C GLY A 27 6.06 -16.03 -6.87
N VAL A 28 7.08 -15.22 -7.21
CA VAL A 28 8.48 -15.61 -7.27
C VAL A 28 9.36 -14.57 -6.59
N ILE A 29 10.53 -15.00 -6.12
CA ILE A 29 11.65 -14.09 -5.84
C ILE A 29 12.53 -14.03 -7.09
N LEU A 30 12.55 -12.86 -7.71
CA LEU A 30 13.44 -12.53 -8.82
C LEU A 30 14.81 -12.17 -8.27
N GLN A 31 15.86 -12.80 -8.78
CA GLN A 31 17.22 -12.25 -8.75
C GLN A 31 17.42 -11.39 -9.99
N THR A 32 17.43 -10.08 -9.79
CA THR A 32 17.55 -9.11 -10.89
C THR A 32 18.93 -9.22 -11.54
N LYS A 33 18.99 -9.19 -12.87
CA LYS A 33 20.23 -9.10 -13.65
C LYS A 33 20.33 -7.74 -14.35
N ASN A 34 19.21 -7.24 -14.88
CA ASN A 34 19.09 -5.89 -15.44
C ASN A 34 17.77 -5.24 -15.06
N SER A 35 17.78 -3.92 -14.88
CA SER A 35 16.55 -3.13 -14.79
C SER A 35 16.70 -1.85 -15.58
N LEU A 36 15.60 -1.39 -16.17
CA LEU A 36 15.59 -0.21 -17.03
C LEU A 36 15.06 1.00 -16.26
N VAL A 37 15.84 2.08 -16.22
CA VAL A 37 15.42 3.35 -15.63
C VAL A 37 14.45 4.04 -16.60
N SER A 38 13.25 4.30 -16.12
CA SER A 38 12.26 5.05 -16.88
C SER A 38 12.48 6.54 -16.67
N VAL A 39 13.41 7.11 -17.43
CA VAL A 39 13.89 8.47 -17.22
C VAL A 39 12.76 9.50 -17.12
N GLY A 40 11.73 9.44 -17.99
CA GLY A 40 10.59 10.37 -17.94
C GLY A 40 9.82 10.31 -16.61
N THR A 41 9.27 9.13 -16.29
CA THR A 41 8.47 8.90 -15.08
C THR A 41 9.27 9.14 -13.81
N GLU A 42 10.51 8.65 -13.74
CA GLU A 42 11.32 8.74 -12.53
C GLU A 42 11.83 10.16 -12.29
N LYS A 43 12.23 10.89 -13.33
CA LYS A 43 12.56 12.33 -13.21
C LYS A 43 11.36 13.14 -12.71
N LEU A 44 10.14 12.80 -13.12
CA LEU A 44 8.92 13.42 -12.62
C LEU A 44 8.68 13.09 -11.14
N MET A 45 8.84 11.84 -10.73
CA MET A 45 8.74 11.46 -9.31
C MET A 45 9.78 12.20 -8.46
N ILE A 46 11.02 12.30 -8.96
CA ILE A 46 12.12 12.94 -8.26
C ILE A 46 11.91 14.45 -8.15
N SER A 47 11.55 15.11 -9.25
CA SER A 47 11.25 16.55 -9.23
C SER A 47 10.07 16.87 -8.31
N LEU A 48 9.04 16.02 -8.27
CA LEU A 48 7.93 16.16 -7.31
C LEU A 48 8.42 16.02 -5.86
N ALA A 49 9.32 15.06 -5.59
CA ALA A 49 9.88 14.85 -4.26
C ALA A 49 10.78 16.01 -3.79
N GLN A 50 11.45 16.70 -4.71
CA GLN A 50 12.31 17.86 -4.41
C GLN A 50 11.53 19.17 -4.24
N LYS A 51 10.25 19.24 -4.63
CA LYS A 51 9.42 20.44 -4.42
C LYS A 51 9.22 20.74 -2.92
N SER A 52 9.07 22.03 -2.60
CA SER A 52 8.61 22.47 -1.27
C SER A 52 7.24 21.86 -0.92
N TYR A 53 6.84 21.87 0.35
CA TYR A 53 5.51 21.38 0.74
C TYR A 53 4.38 22.08 -0.02
N LEU A 54 4.51 23.39 -0.26
CA LEU A 54 3.56 24.15 -1.07
C LEU A 54 3.58 23.67 -2.54
N GLY A 55 4.77 23.46 -3.10
CA GLY A 55 4.90 22.93 -4.47
C GLY A 55 4.33 21.51 -4.62
N LYS A 56 4.46 20.65 -3.61
CA LYS A 56 3.84 19.31 -3.56
C LYS A 56 2.33 19.39 -3.46
N ALA A 57 1.81 20.29 -2.63
CA ALA A 57 0.38 20.53 -2.47
C ALA A 57 -0.26 21.02 -3.79
N LEU A 58 0.38 21.98 -4.48
CA LEU A 58 -0.07 22.49 -5.77
C LEU A 58 -0.06 21.41 -6.87
N ALA A 59 0.94 20.52 -6.86
CA ALA A 59 1.06 19.45 -7.85
C ALA A 59 0.09 18.28 -7.62
N ARG A 60 -0.46 18.13 -6.40
CA ARG A 60 -1.38 17.06 -6.01
C ARG A 60 -2.60 17.62 -5.27
N PRO A 61 -3.46 18.41 -5.95
CA PRO A 61 -4.64 19.02 -5.33
C PRO A 61 -5.64 17.98 -4.81
N ASP A 62 -5.64 16.78 -5.40
CA ASP A 62 -6.39 15.61 -4.93
C ASP A 62 -5.99 15.19 -3.51
N LEU A 63 -4.68 15.10 -3.24
CA LEU A 63 -4.18 14.77 -1.91
C LEU A 63 -4.46 15.89 -0.91
N VAL A 64 -4.39 17.15 -1.34
CA VAL A 64 -4.76 18.30 -0.48
C VAL A 64 -6.23 18.21 -0.05
N LYS A 65 -7.15 17.89 -0.97
CA LYS A 65 -8.56 17.66 -0.63
C LYS A 65 -8.72 16.53 0.38
N GLN A 66 -7.97 15.43 0.24
CA GLN A 66 -7.97 14.34 1.22
C GLN A 66 -7.46 14.78 2.60
N VAL A 67 -6.42 15.63 2.65
CA VAL A 67 -5.88 16.18 3.90
C VAL A 67 -6.89 17.10 4.58
N ILE A 68 -7.51 18.03 3.84
CA ILE A 68 -8.56 18.91 4.37
C ILE A 68 -9.72 18.08 4.94
N SER A 69 -10.16 17.08 4.17
CA SER A 69 -11.14 16.09 4.62
C SER A 69 -10.72 15.38 5.92
N LYS A 70 -9.44 15.02 6.06
CA LYS A 70 -8.93 14.34 7.26
C LYS A 70 -8.83 15.29 8.46
N ILE A 71 -8.48 16.56 8.24
CA ILE A 71 -8.46 17.61 9.28
C ILE A 71 -9.86 17.78 9.87
N GLN A 72 -10.90 17.76 9.03
CA GLN A 72 -12.29 17.89 9.48
C GLN A 72 -12.73 16.71 10.37
N VAL A 73 -12.30 15.48 10.06
CA VAL A 73 -12.70 14.26 10.79
C VAL A 73 -11.87 14.02 12.05
N ASP A 74 -10.55 14.00 11.90
CA ASP A 74 -9.62 13.56 12.93
C ASP A 74 -9.04 14.75 13.72
N GLY A 75 -9.20 15.98 13.21
CA GLY A 75 -8.57 17.19 13.73
C GLY A 75 -7.22 17.49 13.07
N PHE A 76 -6.79 18.75 13.17
CA PHE A 76 -5.59 19.26 12.50
C PHE A 76 -4.32 18.47 12.84
N PHE A 77 -4.07 18.22 14.13
CA PHE A 77 -2.83 17.57 14.57
C PHE A 77 -2.68 16.14 14.07
N ASP A 78 -3.75 15.35 14.07
CA ASP A 78 -3.68 13.94 13.64
C ASP A 78 -3.65 13.80 12.12
N ALA A 79 -4.33 14.70 11.40
CA ALA A 79 -4.17 14.81 9.96
C ALA A 79 -2.74 15.20 9.58
N TYR A 80 -2.15 16.19 10.27
CA TYR A 80 -0.76 16.60 10.08
C TYR A 80 0.22 15.45 10.32
N LYS A 81 0.08 14.71 11.43
CA LYS A 81 0.91 13.53 11.72
C LYS A 81 0.80 12.46 10.63
N ALA A 82 -0.41 12.16 10.15
CA ALA A 82 -0.61 11.18 9.10
C ALA A 82 0.02 11.60 7.77
N VAL A 83 -0.09 12.88 7.40
CA VAL A 83 0.55 13.45 6.20
C VAL A 83 2.07 13.38 6.32
N MET A 84 2.61 13.86 7.44
CA MET A 84 4.05 13.83 7.67
C MET A 84 4.59 12.40 7.71
N SER A 85 3.85 11.45 8.28
CA SER A 85 4.23 10.04 8.25
C SER A 85 4.20 9.43 6.85
N ARG A 86 3.29 9.88 5.96
CA ARG A 86 3.26 9.43 4.56
C ARG A 86 4.40 10.02 3.74
N LEU A 87 4.70 11.30 3.92
CA LEU A 87 5.81 11.98 3.23
C LEU A 87 7.17 11.43 3.67
N ASP A 88 7.30 11.07 4.94
CA ASP A 88 8.52 10.50 5.53
C ASP A 88 8.79 9.06 5.07
N MET A 89 7.80 8.38 4.48
CA MET A 89 7.98 7.00 3.99
C MET A 89 8.79 6.99 2.69
N PRO A 90 9.87 6.19 2.63
CA PRO A 90 10.62 6.01 1.40
C PRO A 90 9.80 5.25 0.35
N VAL A 91 10.06 5.54 -0.92
CA VAL A 91 9.41 4.93 -2.07
C VAL A 91 10.48 4.31 -2.97
N PRO A 92 10.36 3.02 -3.33
CA PRO A 92 11.32 2.40 -4.22
C PRO A 92 11.15 2.92 -5.65
N LEU A 93 12.26 3.01 -6.38
CA LEU A 93 12.27 3.37 -7.79
C LEU A 93 12.30 2.12 -8.68
N GLY A 94 12.02 2.30 -9.97
CA GLY A 94 11.97 1.23 -10.96
C GLY A 94 10.65 0.45 -10.99
N TYR A 95 10.31 -0.04 -12.18
CA TYR A 95 9.11 -0.83 -12.43
C TYR A 95 9.25 -1.81 -13.60
N SER A 96 10.46 -1.98 -14.16
CA SER A 96 10.73 -2.88 -15.29
C SER A 96 12.11 -3.51 -15.12
N SER A 97 12.15 -4.83 -14.97
CA SER A 97 13.37 -5.58 -14.70
C SER A 97 13.36 -6.97 -15.33
N ALA A 98 14.54 -7.59 -15.42
CA ALA A 98 14.74 -8.92 -15.95
C ALA A 98 15.78 -9.67 -15.13
N GLY A 99 15.62 -10.97 -14.99
CA GLY A 99 16.49 -11.78 -14.16
C GLY A 99 16.09 -13.25 -14.08
N ILE A 100 16.50 -13.91 -13.01
CA ILE A 100 16.36 -15.36 -12.82
C ILE A 100 15.46 -15.63 -11.61
N ILE A 101 14.58 -16.62 -11.70
CA ILE A 101 13.79 -17.08 -10.55
C ILE A 101 14.72 -17.74 -9.54
N LYS A 102 14.86 -17.14 -8.36
CA LYS A 102 15.61 -17.68 -7.22
C LYS A 102 14.76 -18.62 -6.37
N GLU A 103 13.52 -18.22 -6.08
CA GLU A 103 12.57 -18.98 -5.27
C GLU A 103 11.15 -18.83 -5.83
N MET A 104 10.28 -19.82 -5.59
CA MET A 104 8.91 -19.85 -6.11
C MET A 104 7.95 -20.47 -5.10
N SER A 105 6.73 -19.94 -5.01
CA SER A 105 5.67 -20.53 -4.19
C SER A 105 5.10 -21.81 -4.81
N ASN A 106 4.67 -22.78 -4.00
CA ASN A 106 4.16 -24.10 -4.42
C ASN A 106 2.83 -24.11 -5.23
N VAL A 107 2.32 -22.96 -5.68
CA VAL A 107 1.07 -22.90 -6.45
C VAL A 107 1.42 -22.91 -7.94
N GLU A 108 0.66 -23.70 -8.71
CA GLU A 108 0.70 -23.87 -10.18
C GLU A 108 0.99 -22.58 -10.97
N CYS A 109 2.24 -22.12 -10.98
CA CYS A 109 2.82 -21.38 -12.09
C CYS A 109 3.16 -22.41 -13.15
N ARG A 110 2.14 -22.96 -13.84
CA ARG A 110 2.27 -24.08 -14.82
C ARG A 110 3.32 -23.89 -15.91
N MET A 111 4.00 -22.75 -15.96
CA MET A 111 4.93 -22.36 -17.00
C MET A 111 6.29 -21.89 -16.52
N SER A 112 6.63 -21.93 -15.22
CA SER A 112 7.95 -21.47 -14.73
C SER A 112 8.54 -22.38 -13.64
N ASN A 113 9.86 -22.47 -13.62
CA ASN A 113 10.68 -23.19 -12.64
C ASN A 113 11.73 -22.26 -12.01
N VAL A 114 12.26 -22.67 -10.85
CA VAL A 114 13.48 -22.05 -10.31
C VAL A 114 14.61 -22.16 -11.35
N GLY A 115 15.35 -21.08 -11.57
CA GLY A 115 16.37 -20.98 -12.63
C GLY A 115 15.87 -20.41 -13.96
N ASP A 116 14.55 -20.31 -14.19
CA ASP A 116 14.04 -19.74 -15.43
C ASP A 116 14.32 -18.23 -15.53
N ARG A 117 14.56 -17.78 -16.76
CA ARG A 117 14.78 -16.38 -17.13
C ARG A 117 13.43 -15.69 -17.32
N ILE A 118 13.19 -14.63 -16.55
CA ILE A 118 11.90 -13.89 -16.59
C ILE A 118 12.10 -12.38 -16.71
N ALA A 119 11.15 -11.73 -17.36
CA ALA A 119 11.00 -10.28 -17.42
C ALA A 119 9.79 -9.89 -16.58
N CYS A 120 9.91 -8.80 -15.82
CA CYS A 120 8.97 -8.38 -14.79
C CYS A 120 8.56 -6.93 -14.98
N PHE A 121 7.31 -6.63 -14.64
CA PHE A 121 6.77 -5.28 -14.62
C PHE A 121 5.98 -5.04 -13.33
N GLY A 122 5.93 -3.78 -12.90
CA GLY A 122 4.93 -3.31 -11.96
C GLY A 122 5.53 -2.47 -10.84
N ASP A 123 4.81 -1.43 -10.46
CA ASP A 123 5.14 -0.57 -9.34
C ASP A 123 5.26 -1.43 -8.08
N LEU A 124 6.33 -1.21 -7.29
CA LEU A 124 6.63 -1.98 -6.07
C LEU A 124 6.98 -3.47 -6.28
N PHE A 125 6.86 -4.01 -7.50
CA PHE A 125 7.23 -5.40 -7.82
C PHE A 125 8.56 -5.48 -8.56
N ALA A 126 8.71 -4.78 -9.69
CA ALA A 126 9.90 -4.82 -10.52
C ALA A 126 10.83 -3.61 -10.25
N THR A 127 11.12 -3.38 -8.96
CA THR A 127 11.91 -2.23 -8.49
C THR A 127 13.40 -2.37 -8.80
N HIS A 128 14.13 -1.25 -8.72
CA HIS A 128 15.58 -1.22 -8.78
C HIS A 128 16.21 -1.81 -7.51
N SER A 129 16.23 -3.14 -7.45
CA SER A 129 16.73 -3.94 -6.34
C SER A 129 17.34 -5.24 -6.82
N GLU A 130 18.31 -5.75 -6.06
CA GLU A 130 18.96 -7.03 -6.35
C GLU A 130 17.99 -8.22 -6.28
N LEU A 131 17.04 -8.18 -5.33
CA LEU A 131 15.95 -9.15 -5.22
C LEU A 131 14.60 -8.45 -5.21
N SER A 132 13.59 -9.11 -5.77
CA SER A 132 12.23 -8.59 -5.83
C SER A 132 11.19 -9.71 -5.74
N TYR A 133 10.16 -9.53 -4.91
CA TYR A 133 8.97 -10.38 -4.97
C TYR A 133 8.08 -9.93 -6.14
N VAL A 134 7.75 -10.85 -7.04
CA VAL A 134 6.91 -10.58 -8.21
C VAL A 134 5.72 -11.56 -8.27
N PRO A 135 4.48 -11.07 -8.27
CA PRO A 135 3.29 -11.91 -8.45
C PRO A 135 3.23 -12.56 -9.85
N LYS A 136 2.56 -13.71 -9.96
CA LYS A 136 2.56 -14.52 -11.19
C LYS A 136 2.09 -13.80 -12.47
N ASN A 137 1.13 -12.87 -12.36
CA ASN A 137 0.62 -12.12 -13.51
C ASN A 137 1.50 -10.92 -13.90
N MET A 138 2.57 -10.68 -13.14
CA MET A 138 3.47 -9.52 -13.27
C MET A 138 4.86 -9.91 -13.82
N PHE A 139 5.02 -11.16 -14.27
CA PHE A 139 6.20 -11.61 -15.01
C PHE A 139 5.84 -12.47 -16.23
N VAL A 140 6.78 -12.59 -17.16
CA VAL A 140 6.75 -13.48 -18.34
C VAL A 140 8.11 -14.13 -18.55
N LYS A 141 8.14 -15.30 -19.22
CA LYS A 141 9.40 -15.93 -19.62
C LYS A 141 10.12 -15.13 -20.69
N ILE A 142 11.45 -15.11 -20.61
CA ILE A 142 12.32 -14.53 -21.63
C ILE A 142 12.59 -15.58 -22.70
N PRO A 143 12.34 -15.30 -23.99
CA PRO A 143 12.76 -16.15 -25.10
C PRO A 143 14.28 -16.43 -25.08
N ASP A 144 14.69 -17.65 -25.44
CA ASP A 144 16.09 -18.10 -25.31
C ASP A 144 17.09 -17.20 -26.05
N ASN A 145 16.69 -16.63 -27.18
CA ASN A 145 17.53 -15.77 -28.01
C ASN A 145 17.66 -14.32 -27.53
N LEU A 146 16.96 -13.92 -26.47
CA LEU A 146 17.03 -12.56 -25.92
C LEU A 146 17.97 -12.49 -24.73
N SER A 147 18.60 -11.34 -24.52
CA SER A 147 19.40 -11.04 -23.32
C SER A 147 18.54 -10.49 -22.18
N PHE A 148 19.12 -10.37 -20.97
CA PHE A 148 18.46 -9.68 -19.86
C PHE A 148 18.33 -8.16 -20.11
N GLU A 149 19.27 -7.56 -20.84
CA GLU A 149 19.15 -6.17 -21.27
C GLU A 149 17.92 -5.98 -22.14
N ASP A 150 17.73 -6.86 -23.13
CA ASP A 150 16.57 -6.80 -24.03
C ASP A 150 15.26 -6.91 -23.26
N ALA A 151 15.20 -7.90 -22.37
CA ALA A 151 14.03 -8.19 -21.56
C ALA A 151 13.71 -7.09 -20.53
N SER A 152 14.69 -6.28 -20.10
CA SER A 152 14.46 -5.20 -19.13
C SER A 152 13.53 -4.09 -19.66
N PHE A 153 13.33 -3.99 -20.98
CA PHE A 153 12.42 -3.05 -21.62
C PHE A 153 10.94 -3.46 -21.54
N VAL A 154 10.63 -4.65 -21.02
CA VAL A 154 9.30 -5.27 -21.10
C VAL A 154 8.15 -4.37 -20.63
N GLY A 155 8.34 -3.62 -19.56
CA GLY A 155 7.34 -2.71 -19.03
C GLY A 155 6.99 -1.57 -19.98
N LEU A 156 8.04 -0.92 -20.52
CA LEU A 156 7.88 0.22 -21.43
C LEU A 156 7.35 -0.24 -22.78
N GLY A 157 7.81 -1.38 -23.27
CA GLY A 157 7.27 -2.01 -24.47
C GLY A 157 5.79 -2.32 -24.37
N ALA A 158 5.37 -2.92 -23.25
CA ALA A 158 3.97 -3.22 -22.98
C ALA A 158 3.09 -1.95 -22.90
N ILE A 159 3.59 -0.84 -22.35
CA ILE A 159 2.90 0.46 -22.33
C ILE A 159 2.67 0.96 -23.77
N ALA A 160 3.72 0.98 -24.57
CA ALA A 160 3.64 1.45 -25.95
C ALA A 160 2.74 0.54 -26.82
N LEU A 161 2.80 -0.78 -26.62
CA LEU A 161 1.95 -1.74 -27.33
C LEU A 161 0.47 -1.57 -26.98
N ASN A 162 0.16 -1.32 -25.71
CA ASN A 162 -1.22 -1.04 -25.30
C ASN A 162 -1.75 0.25 -25.94
N ALA A 163 -0.93 1.31 -26.03
CA ALA A 163 -1.30 2.55 -26.72
C ALA A 163 -1.64 2.32 -28.20
N ILE A 164 -0.85 1.50 -28.90
CA ILE A 164 -1.12 1.09 -30.29
C ILE A 164 -2.44 0.31 -30.39
N ARG A 165 -2.71 -0.60 -29.45
CA ARG A 165 -3.93 -1.43 -29.48
C ARG A 165 -5.20 -0.62 -29.30
N ILE A 166 -5.22 0.31 -28.35
CA ILE A 166 -6.41 1.14 -28.09
C ILE A 166 -6.63 2.21 -29.15
N ALA A 167 -5.61 2.51 -29.98
CA ALA A 167 -5.80 3.30 -31.20
C ALA A 167 -6.68 2.57 -32.24
N ASN A 168 -6.93 1.26 -32.07
CA ASN A 168 -7.77 0.44 -32.95
C ASN A 168 -7.39 0.59 -34.43
N LEU A 169 -6.09 0.50 -34.70
CA LEU A 169 -5.53 0.74 -36.03
C LEU A 169 -5.85 -0.41 -37.00
N THR A 170 -5.85 -0.08 -38.28
CA THR A 170 -5.90 -1.06 -39.37
C THR A 170 -4.65 -0.97 -40.25
N PHE A 171 -4.37 -2.04 -41.01
CA PHE A 171 -3.16 -2.13 -41.83
C PHE A 171 -3.11 -0.98 -42.86
N GLY A 172 -1.95 -0.32 -42.97
CA GLY A 172 -1.71 0.75 -43.94
C GLY A 172 -2.08 2.16 -43.50
N GLU A 173 -2.65 2.35 -42.31
CA GLU A 173 -3.00 3.68 -41.78
C GLU A 173 -1.77 4.58 -41.53
N ASN A 174 -1.99 5.91 -41.65
CA ASN A 174 -1.01 6.95 -41.38
C ASN A 174 -1.10 7.38 -39.91
N VAL A 175 -0.02 7.23 -39.15
CA VAL A 175 -0.01 7.48 -37.70
C VAL A 175 1.08 8.49 -37.35
N ALA A 176 0.74 9.51 -36.56
CA ALA A 176 1.73 10.41 -35.97
C ALA A 176 2.13 9.95 -34.56
N VAL A 177 3.42 10.02 -34.24
CA VAL A 177 3.95 9.80 -32.88
C VAL A 177 4.54 11.10 -32.37
N ILE A 178 3.90 11.71 -31.37
CA ILE A 178 4.36 12.96 -30.74
C ILE A 178 5.18 12.62 -29.50
N GLY A 179 6.45 12.99 -29.51
CA GLY A 179 7.43 12.70 -28.45
C GLY A 179 8.20 11.41 -28.74
N LEU A 180 9.38 11.54 -29.34
CA LEU A 180 10.29 10.47 -29.75
C LEU A 180 11.34 10.15 -28.68
N GLY A 181 10.95 10.26 -27.41
CA GLY A 181 11.70 9.67 -26.29
C GLY A 181 11.66 8.14 -26.33
N LEU A 182 12.04 7.48 -25.25
CA LEU A 182 12.21 6.02 -25.27
C LEU A 182 10.93 5.26 -25.68
N LEU A 183 9.77 5.61 -25.11
CA LEU A 183 8.47 5.05 -25.52
C LEU A 183 8.11 5.40 -26.97
N GLY A 184 8.43 6.62 -27.43
CA GLY A 184 8.19 7.04 -28.80
C GLY A 184 8.98 6.21 -29.81
N GLN A 185 10.27 5.98 -29.55
CA GLN A 185 11.11 5.15 -30.41
C GLN A 185 10.62 3.69 -30.48
N LEU A 186 10.18 3.12 -29.35
CA LEU A 186 9.55 1.79 -29.33
C LEU A 186 8.23 1.78 -30.12
N THR A 187 7.43 2.83 -29.99
CA THR A 187 6.14 2.98 -30.68
C THR A 187 6.33 3.05 -32.19
N VAL A 188 7.32 3.82 -32.68
CA VAL A 188 7.67 3.89 -34.10
C VAL A 188 7.96 2.49 -34.65
N GLN A 189 8.88 1.75 -34.03
CA GLN A 189 9.24 0.40 -34.48
C GLN A 189 8.04 -0.55 -34.51
N MET A 190 7.20 -0.52 -33.47
CA MET A 190 6.02 -1.39 -33.40
C MET A 190 4.93 -1.01 -34.40
N LEU A 191 4.73 0.29 -34.68
CA LEU A 191 3.82 0.73 -35.74
C LEU A 191 4.30 0.30 -37.12
N LYS A 192 5.61 0.34 -37.37
CA LYS A 192 6.19 -0.20 -38.61
C LYS A 192 6.01 -1.71 -38.70
N ALA A 193 6.19 -2.45 -37.61
CA ALA A 193 5.91 -3.87 -37.56
C ALA A 193 4.41 -4.21 -37.75
N PHE A 194 3.52 -3.32 -37.29
CA PHE A 194 2.07 -3.42 -37.49
C PHE A 194 1.64 -3.15 -38.95
N GLY A 195 2.50 -2.50 -39.75
CA GLY A 195 2.22 -2.15 -41.15
C GLY A 195 1.65 -0.74 -41.34
N CYS A 196 1.82 0.16 -40.36
CA CYS A 196 1.46 1.57 -40.50
C CYS A 196 2.55 2.38 -41.20
N LYS A 197 2.16 3.55 -41.71
CA LYS A 197 3.08 4.64 -42.04
C LYS A 197 3.18 5.58 -40.85
N VAL A 198 4.37 6.08 -40.55
CA VAL A 198 4.68 6.77 -39.31
C VAL A 198 5.31 8.14 -39.57
N LEU A 199 4.67 9.17 -39.03
CA LEU A 199 5.22 10.52 -38.90
C LEU A 199 5.76 10.71 -37.47
N GLY A 200 7.08 10.86 -37.31
CA GLY A 200 7.71 11.14 -36.02
C GLY A 200 7.81 12.63 -35.73
N ILE A 201 7.39 13.08 -34.54
CA ILE A 201 7.42 14.50 -34.16
C ILE A 201 8.14 14.65 -32.81
N ASP A 202 9.19 15.48 -32.75
CA ASP A 202 9.90 15.79 -31.51
C ASP A 202 10.55 17.19 -31.58
N ILE A 203 11.02 17.69 -30.44
CA ILE A 203 11.82 18.92 -30.33
C ILE A 203 13.32 18.68 -30.60
N SER A 204 13.77 17.42 -30.64
CA SER A 204 15.16 17.04 -30.77
C SER A 204 15.47 16.38 -32.11
N ASN A 205 16.33 17.02 -32.90
CA ASN A 205 16.76 16.49 -34.20
C ASN A 205 17.39 15.09 -34.08
N ASN A 206 18.21 14.86 -33.06
CA ASN A 206 18.85 13.55 -32.83
C ASN A 206 17.82 12.42 -32.64
N LYS A 207 16.68 12.71 -31.99
CA LYS A 207 15.61 11.72 -31.82
C LYS A 207 14.83 11.49 -33.12
N LEU A 208 14.68 12.51 -33.97
CA LEU A 208 14.10 12.36 -35.30
C LEU A 208 14.97 11.46 -36.19
N ASP A 209 16.28 11.69 -36.20
CA ASP A 209 17.22 10.87 -36.98
C ASP A 209 17.21 9.41 -36.51
N MET A 210 17.12 9.20 -35.20
CA MET A 210 16.94 7.87 -34.63
C MET A 210 15.61 7.23 -35.07
N ALA A 211 14.50 7.96 -35.06
CA ALA A 211 13.21 7.45 -35.49
C ALA A 211 13.20 7.07 -36.98
N LYS A 212 13.84 7.86 -37.84
CA LYS A 212 14.05 7.52 -39.26
C LYS A 212 14.84 6.21 -39.40
N ASN A 213 15.92 6.05 -38.63
CA ASN A 213 16.70 4.81 -38.62
C ASN A 213 15.91 3.59 -38.13
N PHE A 214 14.87 3.81 -37.34
CA PHE A 214 13.92 2.78 -36.89
C PHE A 214 12.70 2.61 -37.81
N GLY A 215 12.65 3.34 -38.92
CA GLY A 215 11.68 3.15 -39.98
C GLY A 215 10.55 4.19 -40.02
N ALA A 216 10.61 5.29 -39.27
CA ALA A 216 9.68 6.40 -39.50
C ALA A 216 9.80 6.91 -40.95
N ASP A 217 8.65 7.03 -41.63
CA ASP A 217 8.60 7.40 -43.04
C ASP A 217 8.92 8.88 -43.24
N THR A 218 8.42 9.72 -42.33
CA THR A 218 8.67 11.17 -42.28
C THR A 218 8.90 11.60 -40.83
N CYS A 219 9.63 12.70 -40.62
CA CYS A 219 9.74 13.34 -39.31
C CYS A 219 9.64 14.86 -39.42
N ALA A 220 9.14 15.50 -38.36
CA ALA A 220 9.03 16.96 -38.27
C ALA A 220 9.56 17.48 -36.92
N LEU A 221 10.37 18.55 -36.97
CA LEU A 221 11.02 19.18 -35.83
C LEU A 221 10.21 20.35 -35.30
N ILE A 222 9.73 20.23 -34.06
CA ILE A 222 8.98 21.30 -33.38
C ILE A 222 9.89 22.54 -33.20
N GLY A 223 9.38 23.70 -33.62
CA GLY A 223 10.08 24.99 -33.54
C GLY A 223 10.89 25.35 -34.78
N ARG A 224 11.03 24.42 -35.74
CA ARG A 224 11.64 24.69 -37.06
C ARG A 224 10.64 24.46 -38.19
N ASP A 225 9.96 23.32 -38.17
CA ASP A 225 9.07 22.89 -39.25
C ASP A 225 7.62 23.29 -38.96
N ASP A 226 6.84 23.52 -40.02
CA ASP A 226 5.38 23.59 -39.93
C ASP A 226 4.83 22.16 -39.81
N ILE A 227 4.42 21.79 -38.61
CA ILE A 227 3.98 20.43 -38.28
C ILE A 227 2.67 20.08 -39.01
N LEU A 228 1.78 21.05 -39.22
CA LEU A 228 0.55 20.84 -39.96
C LEU A 228 0.86 20.57 -41.43
N GLN A 229 1.70 21.40 -42.04
CA GLN A 229 2.09 21.19 -43.44
C GLN A 229 2.84 19.87 -43.62
N ALA A 230 3.76 19.52 -42.72
CA ALA A 230 4.46 18.24 -42.76
C ALA A 230 3.50 17.04 -42.66
N SER A 231 2.44 17.15 -41.84
CA SER A 231 1.38 16.13 -41.76
C SER A 231 0.58 16.05 -43.07
N LEU A 232 0.19 17.19 -43.63
CA LEU A 232 -0.56 17.24 -44.89
C LEU A 232 0.28 16.65 -46.04
N ASP A 233 1.55 16.99 -46.15
CA ASP A 233 2.44 16.43 -47.17
C ASP A 233 2.59 14.91 -47.02
N PHE A 234 2.78 14.45 -45.78
CA PHE A 234 2.88 13.02 -45.45
C PHE A 234 1.59 12.24 -45.79
N THR A 235 0.43 12.88 -45.64
CA THR A 235 -0.90 12.25 -45.80
C THR A 235 -1.62 12.65 -47.09
N LYS A 236 -0.94 13.36 -48.00
CA LYS A 236 -1.50 13.88 -49.25
C LYS A 236 -2.74 14.77 -49.05
N GLY A 237 -2.68 15.63 -48.04
CA GLY A 237 -3.67 16.68 -47.74
C GLY A 237 -4.82 16.25 -46.82
N VAL A 238 -4.81 15.02 -46.30
CA VAL A 238 -5.95 14.48 -45.53
C VAL A 238 -5.80 14.68 -44.02
N GLY A 239 -4.58 14.62 -43.49
CA GLY A 239 -4.29 14.48 -42.06
C GLY A 239 -4.15 13.02 -41.63
N VAL A 240 -3.59 12.79 -40.44
CA VAL A 240 -3.29 11.42 -39.96
C VAL A 240 -4.52 10.70 -39.39
N ASP A 241 -4.58 9.39 -39.59
CA ASP A 241 -5.65 8.50 -39.12
C ASP A 241 -5.67 8.37 -37.59
N ALA A 242 -4.49 8.43 -36.98
CA ALA A 242 -4.32 8.43 -35.55
C ALA A 242 -3.08 9.22 -35.10
N VAL A 243 -3.14 9.73 -33.88
CA VAL A 243 -2.01 10.36 -33.17
C VAL A 243 -1.78 9.61 -31.87
N ILE A 244 -0.55 9.15 -31.63
CA ILE A 244 -0.13 8.56 -30.36
C ILE A 244 0.81 9.54 -29.66
N ILE A 245 0.34 10.11 -28.55
CA ILE A 245 1.12 11.07 -27.77
C ILE A 245 1.92 10.32 -26.71
N MET A 246 3.24 10.34 -26.86
CA MET A 246 4.23 9.77 -25.94
C MET A 246 5.03 10.85 -25.20
N ALA A 247 4.86 12.12 -25.56
CA ALA A 247 5.48 13.26 -24.89
C ALA A 247 4.96 13.41 -23.44
N GLY A 248 5.87 13.73 -22.51
CA GLY A 248 5.52 14.17 -21.16
C GLY A 248 5.70 15.68 -21.05
N SER A 249 4.62 16.42 -20.80
CA SER A 249 4.61 17.88 -20.64
C SER A 249 3.51 18.32 -19.68
N GLN A 250 3.66 19.52 -19.10
CA GLN A 250 2.58 20.15 -18.33
C GLN A 250 1.70 21.06 -19.22
N ASP A 251 2.10 21.30 -20.47
CA ASP A 251 1.35 22.11 -21.41
C ASP A 251 0.29 21.30 -22.19
N ASN A 252 -0.61 22.05 -22.83
CA ASN A 252 -1.70 21.52 -23.66
C ASN A 252 -1.32 21.38 -25.14
N LYS A 253 -0.14 21.87 -25.52
CA LYS A 253 0.34 21.88 -26.91
C LYS A 253 0.31 20.51 -27.59
N PRO A 254 0.65 19.37 -26.94
CA PRO A 254 0.59 18.07 -27.58
C PRO A 254 -0.82 17.69 -28.04
N ILE A 255 -1.86 18.00 -27.26
CA ILE A 255 -3.24 17.65 -27.64
C ILE A 255 -3.81 18.62 -28.67
N GLU A 256 -3.43 19.89 -28.60
CA GLU A 256 -3.74 20.90 -29.63
C GLU A 256 -3.16 20.49 -30.98
N MET A 257 -1.84 20.24 -31.02
CA MET A 257 -1.15 19.77 -32.22
C MET A 257 -1.74 18.47 -32.74
N ALA A 258 -2.05 17.51 -31.86
CA ALA A 258 -2.69 16.26 -32.27
C ALA A 258 -4.05 16.50 -32.95
N SER A 259 -4.84 17.45 -32.46
CA SER A 259 -6.13 17.80 -33.06
C SER A 259 -5.99 18.48 -34.42
N GLU A 260 -4.98 19.32 -34.59
CA GLU A 260 -4.69 20.04 -35.84
C GLU A 260 -4.26 19.10 -36.95
N ILE A 261 -3.35 18.16 -36.67
CA ILE A 261 -2.80 17.24 -37.69
C ILE A 261 -3.70 16.05 -38.02
N SER A 262 -4.69 15.76 -37.17
CA SER A 262 -5.65 14.67 -37.39
C SER A 262 -6.59 14.98 -38.54
N ARG A 263 -6.95 13.94 -39.31
CA ARG A 263 -8.07 14.02 -40.25
C ARG A 263 -9.42 14.03 -39.54
N ASP A 264 -10.48 14.29 -40.29
CA ASP A 264 -11.86 14.07 -39.83
C ASP A 264 -12.04 12.62 -39.34
N GLN A 265 -12.68 12.46 -38.19
CA GLN A 265 -12.86 11.23 -37.41
C GLN A 265 -11.54 10.56 -36.96
N GLY A 266 -10.45 11.32 -36.88
CA GLY A 266 -9.16 10.86 -36.36
C GLY A 266 -9.21 10.43 -34.89
N ARG A 267 -8.28 9.55 -34.51
CA ARG A 267 -8.17 9.00 -33.15
C ARG A 267 -6.91 9.49 -32.46
N ILE A 268 -7.03 9.99 -31.24
CA ILE A 268 -5.90 10.47 -30.45
C ILE A 268 -5.75 9.60 -29.20
N VAL A 269 -4.57 9.02 -29.01
CA VAL A 269 -4.22 8.26 -27.82
C VAL A 269 -3.25 9.06 -26.96
N ALA A 270 -3.72 9.51 -25.80
CA ALA A 270 -2.89 10.16 -24.79
C ALA A 270 -2.25 9.08 -23.89
N CYS A 271 -0.98 8.78 -24.13
CA CYS A 271 -0.21 7.83 -23.30
C CYS A 271 0.82 8.54 -22.40
N GLY A 272 1.47 9.58 -22.93
CA GLY A 272 2.32 10.46 -22.15
C GLY A 272 1.50 11.33 -21.18
N MET A 273 2.17 11.82 -20.13
CA MET A 273 1.54 12.71 -19.15
C MET A 273 1.46 14.12 -19.73
N ILE A 274 0.26 14.54 -20.15
CA ILE A 274 -0.04 15.86 -20.75
C ILE A 274 -1.26 16.49 -20.09
N SER A 275 -1.43 17.80 -20.29
CA SER A 275 -2.73 18.45 -20.03
C SER A 275 -3.76 18.02 -21.07
N LEU A 276 -5.02 17.90 -20.65
CA LEU A 276 -6.14 17.42 -21.47
C LEU A 276 -7.26 18.47 -21.57
N ASP A 277 -6.89 19.72 -21.84
CA ASP A 277 -7.86 20.77 -22.17
C ASP A 277 -8.18 20.66 -23.67
N LEU A 278 -9.31 20.04 -23.99
CA LEU A 278 -9.62 19.68 -25.38
C LEU A 278 -10.03 20.92 -26.19
N PRO A 279 -9.34 21.23 -27.31
CA PRO A 279 -9.71 22.35 -28.18
C PRO A 279 -11.07 22.05 -28.85
N ARG A 280 -12.15 22.58 -28.25
CA ARG A 280 -13.53 22.26 -28.62
C ARG A 280 -13.81 22.46 -30.10
N GLN A 281 -13.26 23.51 -30.71
CA GLN A 281 -13.51 23.82 -32.12
C GLN A 281 -13.01 22.72 -33.05
N GLU A 282 -11.77 22.27 -32.90
CA GLU A 282 -11.19 21.21 -33.72
C GLU A 282 -11.88 19.86 -33.48
N PHE A 283 -12.09 19.50 -32.21
CA PHE A 283 -12.79 18.27 -31.84
C PHE A 283 -14.22 18.22 -32.39
N PHE A 284 -14.92 19.35 -32.37
CA PHE A 284 -16.27 19.45 -32.91
C PHE A 284 -16.29 19.39 -34.44
N LYS A 285 -15.43 20.17 -35.10
CA LYS A 285 -15.38 20.26 -36.56
C LYS A 285 -15.01 18.93 -37.21
N LYS A 286 -14.05 18.22 -36.62
CA LYS A 286 -13.49 16.98 -37.17
C LYS A 286 -14.06 15.72 -36.53
N GLU A 287 -14.98 15.82 -35.57
CA GLU A 287 -15.50 14.66 -34.81
C GLU A 287 -14.40 13.76 -34.22
N LEU A 288 -13.37 14.36 -33.62
CA LEU A 288 -12.20 13.63 -33.11
C LEU A 288 -12.53 12.78 -31.88
N LYS A 289 -11.86 11.63 -31.78
CA LYS A 289 -11.95 10.73 -30.62
C LYS A 289 -10.66 10.80 -29.83
N VAL A 290 -10.75 10.96 -28.52
CA VAL A 290 -9.59 10.90 -27.61
C VAL A 290 -9.77 9.77 -26.59
N VAL A 291 -8.70 9.03 -26.35
CA VAL A 291 -8.62 8.01 -25.29
C VAL A 291 -7.34 8.19 -24.49
N VAL A 292 -7.44 8.04 -23.17
CA VAL A 292 -6.27 8.04 -22.27
C VAL A 292 -5.83 6.59 -22.05
N SER A 293 -4.57 6.29 -22.36
CA SER A 293 -4.02 4.94 -22.25
C SER A 293 -3.81 4.54 -20.80
N ARG A 294 -4.42 3.43 -20.37
CA ARG A 294 -4.15 2.81 -19.08
C ARG A 294 -2.85 2.01 -19.12
N ALA A 295 -1.70 2.69 -19.12
CA ALA A 295 -0.36 2.08 -19.06
C ALA A 295 -0.26 0.77 -19.90
N THR A 296 -0.07 -0.39 -19.27
CA THR A 296 0.08 -1.70 -19.92
C THR A 296 -1.24 -2.43 -20.24
N GLY A 297 -2.39 -1.79 -20.03
CA GLY A 297 -3.71 -2.31 -20.39
C GLY A 297 -4.48 -3.01 -19.25
N PRO A 298 -5.47 -3.85 -19.57
CA PRO A 298 -6.21 -4.68 -18.62
C PRO A 298 -5.33 -5.45 -17.63
N GLY A 299 -5.69 -5.42 -16.35
CA GLY A 299 -4.89 -5.92 -15.24
C GLY A 299 -4.15 -4.83 -14.46
N LYS A 300 -3.72 -3.74 -15.12
CA LYS A 300 -3.12 -2.62 -14.41
C LYS A 300 -4.17 -1.90 -13.55
N PHE A 301 -3.82 -1.64 -12.29
CA PHE A 301 -4.69 -1.08 -11.24
C PHE A 301 -5.82 -2.00 -10.77
N ASP A 302 -5.75 -3.30 -11.09
CA ASP A 302 -6.65 -4.32 -10.56
C ASP A 302 -5.92 -5.18 -9.53
N PRO A 303 -6.21 -5.05 -8.22
CA PRO A 303 -5.54 -5.82 -7.18
C PRO A 303 -5.77 -7.34 -7.29
N LEU A 304 -6.90 -7.79 -7.84
CA LEU A 304 -7.15 -9.22 -8.05
C LEU A 304 -6.19 -9.78 -9.09
N TYR A 305 -5.92 -9.01 -10.13
CA TYR A 305 -4.96 -9.36 -11.16
C TYR A 305 -3.51 -9.21 -10.67
N GLU A 306 -3.14 -8.04 -10.16
CA GLU A 306 -1.75 -7.70 -9.81
C GLU A 306 -1.28 -8.44 -8.55
N ASN A 307 -2.09 -8.45 -7.47
CA ASN A 307 -1.66 -9.01 -6.18
C ASN A 307 -2.08 -10.46 -5.99
N LYS A 308 -3.31 -10.82 -6.40
CA LYS A 308 -3.83 -12.19 -6.22
C LYS A 308 -3.59 -13.10 -7.43
N GLY A 309 -3.09 -12.56 -8.53
CA GLY A 309 -2.79 -13.33 -9.73
C GLY A 309 -4.04 -13.95 -10.39
N ILE A 310 -5.21 -13.38 -10.20
CA ILE A 310 -6.45 -13.84 -10.85
C ILE A 310 -6.47 -13.22 -12.26
N ASP A 311 -6.23 -14.04 -13.30
CA ASP A 311 -6.25 -13.57 -14.69
C ASP A 311 -7.69 -13.39 -15.21
N TYR A 312 -7.87 -12.54 -16.21
CA TYR A 312 -9.12 -12.38 -16.94
C TYR A 312 -9.32 -13.56 -17.89
N PRO A 313 -10.57 -14.04 -18.08
CA PRO A 313 -10.81 -15.11 -19.03
C PRO A 313 -10.40 -14.66 -20.44
N LEU A 314 -9.52 -15.45 -21.06
CA LEU A 314 -8.90 -15.17 -22.35
C LEU A 314 -9.91 -14.78 -23.46
N PRO A 315 -11.11 -15.40 -23.58
CA PRO A 315 -12.10 -15.03 -24.60
C PRO A 315 -12.66 -13.61 -24.46
N TYR A 316 -12.71 -13.04 -23.27
CA TYR A 316 -13.31 -11.71 -23.03
C TYR A 316 -12.26 -10.59 -23.02
N VAL A 317 -11.07 -10.88 -22.52
CA VAL A 317 -9.97 -9.91 -22.46
C VAL A 317 -8.76 -10.57 -23.08
N ARG A 318 -8.50 -10.34 -24.37
CA ARG A 318 -7.37 -10.99 -25.07
C ARG A 318 -6.01 -10.48 -24.61
N TRP A 319 -5.90 -9.20 -24.31
CA TRP A 319 -4.64 -8.52 -24.07
C TRP A 319 -4.59 -7.90 -22.67
N THR A 320 -4.06 -8.67 -21.72
CA THR A 320 -3.76 -8.21 -20.36
C THR A 320 -2.34 -7.68 -20.27
N THR A 321 -1.98 -7.05 -19.14
CA THR A 321 -0.61 -6.61 -18.84
C THR A 321 0.42 -7.70 -19.14
N GLN A 322 0.20 -8.93 -18.67
CA GLN A 322 1.13 -10.04 -18.92
C GLN A 322 1.25 -10.40 -20.40
N ARG A 323 0.12 -10.41 -21.13
CA ARG A 323 0.12 -10.79 -22.54
C ARG A 323 0.64 -9.67 -23.45
N ASN A 324 0.53 -8.41 -23.02
CA ASN A 324 1.25 -7.28 -23.62
C ASN A 324 2.78 -7.45 -23.44
N MET A 325 3.23 -7.82 -22.24
CA MET A 325 4.64 -8.09 -21.97
C MET A 325 5.19 -9.23 -22.84
N ALA A 326 4.50 -10.37 -22.89
CA ALA A 326 4.92 -11.51 -23.71
C ALA A 326 5.00 -11.13 -25.21
N CYS A 327 3.96 -10.48 -25.73
CA CYS A 327 3.93 -10.05 -27.13
C CYS A 327 5.05 -9.06 -27.48
N PHE A 328 5.43 -8.17 -26.56
CA PHE A 328 6.55 -7.28 -26.77
C PHE A 328 7.89 -8.03 -26.84
N LEU A 329 8.12 -9.01 -25.97
CA LEU A 329 9.33 -9.84 -26.04
C LEU A 329 9.36 -10.65 -27.34
N ASP A 330 8.23 -11.17 -27.82
CA ASP A 330 8.14 -11.86 -29.11
C ASP A 330 8.57 -10.94 -30.27
N LEU A 331 8.18 -9.66 -30.25
CA LEU A 331 8.58 -8.68 -31.27
C LEU A 331 10.09 -8.42 -31.27
N ILE A 332 10.73 -8.39 -30.09
CA ILE A 332 12.20 -8.30 -30.01
C ILE A 332 12.83 -9.59 -30.52
N SER A 333 12.32 -10.75 -30.09
CA SER A 333 12.84 -12.07 -30.49
C SER A 333 12.80 -12.27 -32.01
N GLN A 334 11.77 -11.75 -32.67
CA GLN A 334 11.62 -11.77 -34.13
C GLN A 334 12.43 -10.68 -34.86
N GLY A 335 13.18 -9.84 -34.14
CA GLY A 335 13.95 -8.74 -34.69
C GLY A 335 13.11 -7.57 -35.23
N LYS A 336 11.82 -7.52 -34.90
CA LYS A 336 10.90 -6.42 -35.30
C LYS A 336 11.09 -5.17 -34.45
N VAL A 337 11.61 -5.32 -33.24
CA VAL A 337 12.00 -4.23 -32.35
C VAL A 337 13.44 -4.45 -31.90
N ASN A 338 14.28 -3.43 -32.06
CA ASN A 338 15.67 -3.42 -31.60
C ASN A 338 15.82 -2.41 -30.46
N VAL A 339 16.03 -2.93 -29.25
CA VAL A 339 16.23 -2.11 -28.05
C VAL A 339 17.70 -1.81 -27.76
N GLN A 340 18.64 -2.59 -28.31
CA GLN A 340 20.07 -2.41 -28.10
C GLN A 340 20.54 -1.02 -28.54
N LYS A 341 20.01 -0.53 -29.67
CA LYS A 341 20.28 0.83 -30.17
C LYS A 341 19.67 1.95 -29.32
N LEU A 342 18.77 1.64 -28.38
CA LEU A 342 18.16 2.61 -27.46
C LEU A 342 18.94 2.76 -26.16
N ILE A 343 19.83 1.82 -25.85
CA ILE A 343 20.64 1.84 -24.63
C ILE A 343 21.80 2.82 -24.84
N THR A 344 21.85 3.88 -24.02
CA THR A 344 22.94 4.86 -24.06
C THR A 344 23.91 4.69 -22.91
N HIS A 345 23.45 4.26 -21.74
CA HIS A 345 24.30 4.09 -20.55
C HIS A 345 23.99 2.81 -19.80
N ARG A 346 25.02 2.27 -19.17
CA ARG A 346 24.98 1.13 -18.26
C ARG A 346 25.68 1.53 -16.97
N PHE A 347 25.01 1.34 -15.84
CA PHE A 347 25.58 1.56 -14.52
C PHE A 347 25.43 0.28 -13.71
N LYS A 348 26.45 -0.08 -12.93
CA LYS A 348 26.25 -1.07 -11.87
C LYS A 348 25.31 -0.50 -10.82
N ILE A 349 24.56 -1.35 -10.12
CA ILE A 349 23.67 -0.93 -9.04
C ILE A 349 24.38 -0.07 -7.97
N ASP A 350 25.66 -0.33 -7.72
CA ASP A 350 26.52 0.46 -6.82
C ASP A 350 26.75 1.91 -7.28
N ASP A 351 26.74 2.12 -8.59
CA ASP A 351 26.90 3.43 -9.22
C ASP A 351 25.56 4.04 -9.64
N ALA A 352 24.42 3.47 -9.21
CA ALA A 352 23.10 3.92 -9.64
C ALA A 352 22.89 5.42 -9.37
N LEU A 353 23.35 5.93 -8.22
CA LEU A 353 23.22 7.35 -7.87
C LEU A 353 23.91 8.29 -8.89
N LYS A 354 25.06 7.88 -9.44
CA LYS A 354 25.76 8.63 -10.51
C LYS A 354 24.92 8.67 -11.78
N GLY A 355 24.27 7.55 -12.12
CA GLY A 355 23.33 7.48 -13.24
C GLY A 355 22.14 8.42 -13.09
N TYR A 356 21.57 8.54 -11.88
CA TYR A 356 20.52 9.53 -11.63
C TYR A 356 21.04 10.96 -11.64
N GLU A 357 22.24 11.23 -11.11
CA GLU A 357 22.87 12.54 -11.20
C GLU A 357 23.06 12.98 -12.66
N MET A 358 23.52 12.07 -13.52
CA MET A 358 23.59 12.28 -14.98
C MET A 358 22.22 12.63 -15.57
N ILE A 359 21.20 11.83 -15.28
CA ILE A 359 19.82 12.06 -15.77
C ILE A 359 19.28 13.43 -15.35
N LEU A 360 19.49 13.80 -14.08
CA LEU A 360 18.97 15.01 -13.49
C LEU A 360 19.74 16.25 -13.98
N SER A 361 21.06 16.16 -14.10
CA SER A 361 21.91 17.26 -14.57
C SER A 361 21.69 17.57 -16.06
N GLY A 362 21.39 16.56 -16.88
CA GLY A 362 21.13 16.74 -18.31
C GLY A 362 22.34 17.26 -19.11
N LYS A 363 23.55 17.15 -18.56
CA LYS A 363 24.78 17.63 -19.21
C LYS A 363 25.19 16.79 -20.41
N GLU A 364 24.75 15.54 -20.47
CA GLU A 364 25.01 14.63 -21.58
C GLU A 364 23.72 13.99 -22.12
N PRO A 365 23.66 13.66 -23.44
CA PRO A 365 22.49 13.04 -24.03
C PRO A 365 22.24 11.62 -23.52
N TYR A 366 21.01 11.32 -23.10
CA TYR A 366 20.61 9.97 -22.66
C TYR A 366 19.27 9.54 -23.27
N LEU A 367 19.05 8.22 -23.34
CA LEU A 367 17.77 7.66 -23.76
C LEU A 367 17.38 6.44 -22.90
N GLY A 368 18.03 5.29 -23.11
CA GLY A 368 17.89 4.10 -22.28
C GLY A 368 19.06 4.00 -21.29
N VAL A 369 18.75 3.97 -20.00
CA VAL A 369 19.74 3.82 -18.93
C VAL A 369 19.46 2.51 -18.19
N LEU A 370 20.42 1.59 -18.25
CA LEU A 370 20.33 0.29 -17.59
C LEU A 370 21.07 0.29 -16.26
N LEU A 371 20.48 -0.36 -15.28
CA LEU A 371 21.17 -0.79 -14.07
C LEU A 371 21.49 -2.29 -14.19
N GLU A 372 22.75 -2.62 -13.92
CA GLU A 372 23.30 -3.97 -13.94
C GLU A 372 23.54 -4.46 -12.51
N TYR A 373 23.24 -5.74 -12.30
CA TYR A 373 23.31 -6.37 -11.00
C TYR A 373 24.29 -7.55 -11.07
N GLY A 374 25.17 -7.62 -10.08
CA GLY A 374 26.09 -8.74 -9.94
C GLY A 374 25.41 -10.00 -9.40
N GLU A 375 26.22 -10.98 -9.01
CA GLU A 375 25.70 -12.06 -8.16
C GLU A 375 25.31 -11.50 -6.79
N VAL A 376 24.15 -11.94 -6.30
CA VAL A 376 23.71 -11.59 -4.95
C VAL A 376 24.58 -12.41 -4.00
N GLN A 377 25.44 -11.73 -3.24
CA GLN A 377 26.17 -12.35 -2.13
C GLN A 377 25.18 -12.90 -1.09
N GLU A 378 25.67 -13.70 -0.13
CA GLU A 378 24.86 -14.42 0.88
C GLU A 378 23.57 -13.70 1.31
N SER A 379 22.49 -14.47 1.46
CA SER A 379 21.17 -13.94 1.79
C SER A 379 21.22 -13.06 3.04
N LYS A 380 20.82 -11.80 2.89
CA LYS A 380 20.74 -10.83 3.99
C LYS A 380 19.35 -10.89 4.60
N LYS A 381 19.06 -11.96 5.36
CA LYS A 381 17.78 -12.10 6.08
C LYS A 381 17.56 -11.00 7.11
N ARG A 382 18.66 -10.56 7.76
CA ARG A 382 18.69 -9.59 8.85
C ARG A 382 19.62 -8.43 8.50
N ILE A 383 19.16 -7.20 8.77
CA ILE A 383 19.95 -5.98 8.63
C ILE A 383 20.12 -5.34 9.99
N GLU A 384 21.37 -5.20 10.43
CA GLU A 384 21.73 -4.47 11.64
C GLU A 384 21.54 -2.95 11.43
N LEU A 385 20.86 -2.30 12.36
CA LEU A 385 20.51 -0.88 12.29
C LEU A 385 21.34 -0.04 13.27
N ARG A 386 21.71 -0.59 14.42
CA ARG A 386 22.47 0.16 15.44
C ARG A 386 23.95 0.37 15.11
N ALA A 387 24.55 -0.48 14.26
CA ALA A 387 25.95 -0.34 13.84
C ALA A 387 26.20 0.84 12.87
N GLN A 388 25.16 1.46 12.32
CA GLN A 388 25.30 2.57 11.35
C GLN A 388 25.28 3.97 12.00
N ASN A 389 25.03 4.07 13.32
CA ASN A 389 25.06 5.35 14.05
C ASN A 389 26.41 5.60 14.78
N THR A 390 27.40 4.74 14.58
CA THR A 390 28.65 4.71 15.36
C THR A 390 29.87 5.31 14.66
N GLU A 391 29.78 5.83 13.43
CA GLU A 391 30.93 6.51 12.77
C GLU A 391 31.38 7.82 13.46
N HIS A 392 30.69 8.26 14.52
CA HIS A 392 31.11 9.36 15.40
C HIS A 392 31.19 9.01 16.89
N ARG A 393 31.33 7.72 17.24
CA ARG A 393 31.73 7.32 18.59
C ARG A 393 33.03 6.54 18.51
N THR A 394 34.11 7.22 18.88
CA THR A 394 35.43 6.66 19.13
C THR A 394 35.35 5.32 19.87
N GLU A 395 36.20 4.39 19.46
CA GLU A 395 36.30 2.98 19.86
C GLU A 395 36.62 2.71 21.35
N GLU A 396 36.34 3.64 22.26
CA GLU A 396 36.59 3.43 23.68
C GLU A 396 35.35 2.91 24.42
N LYS A 397 35.49 1.66 24.88
CA LYS A 397 34.62 0.90 25.80
C LYS A 397 33.44 0.16 25.19
N MET A 398 33.75 -0.71 24.22
CA MET A 398 33.05 -1.99 24.07
C MET A 398 33.65 -3.03 25.03
N SER A 399 33.13 -3.08 26.26
CA SER A 399 33.10 -4.30 27.09
C SER A 399 32.15 -4.06 28.27
N ASN A 400 31.16 -4.95 28.41
CA ASN A 400 30.29 -5.11 29.57
C ASN A 400 29.40 -3.91 29.97
N VAL A 401 28.49 -3.49 29.09
CA VAL A 401 27.23 -2.92 29.60
C VAL A 401 26.32 -4.08 29.94
N GLU A 402 26.40 -4.57 31.19
CA GLU A 402 25.34 -5.37 31.78
C GLU A 402 24.07 -4.51 31.81
N TRP A 403 23.11 -4.86 30.94
CA TRP A 403 21.80 -4.22 30.94
C TRP A 403 21.01 -4.78 32.12
N PRO A 404 20.29 -3.93 32.89
CA PRO A 404 19.49 -4.43 33.99
C PRO A 404 18.48 -5.45 33.46
N MET A 405 18.36 -6.61 34.14
CA MET A 405 17.38 -7.68 33.86
C MET A 405 15.89 -7.23 33.90
N SER A 406 15.60 -5.92 33.87
CA SER A 406 14.29 -5.33 34.11
C SER A 406 13.53 -4.87 32.85
N LYS A 407 14.12 -4.98 31.65
CA LYS A 407 13.45 -4.60 30.39
C LYS A 407 13.02 -5.81 29.58
N PHE A 408 11.81 -5.75 29.01
CA PHE A 408 11.33 -6.73 28.05
C PHE A 408 11.92 -6.45 26.66
N GLY A 409 12.51 -7.47 26.04
CA GLY A 409 12.89 -7.40 24.63
C GLY A 409 11.68 -7.48 23.73
N ILE A 410 11.53 -6.51 22.83
CA ILE A 410 10.36 -6.37 21.96
C ILE A 410 10.70 -6.65 20.51
N GLY A 411 9.97 -7.58 19.91
CA GLY A 411 9.84 -7.73 18.46
C GLY A 411 8.57 -7.03 17.97
N PHE A 412 8.64 -6.38 16.81
CA PHE A 412 7.48 -5.68 16.23
C PHE A 412 7.22 -6.16 14.80
N ILE A 413 6.01 -6.64 14.52
CA ILE A 413 5.61 -7.16 13.21
C ILE A 413 4.61 -6.19 12.56
N GLY A 414 4.96 -5.67 11.37
CA GLY A 414 4.09 -4.84 10.55
C GLY A 414 4.30 -3.34 10.73
N ALA A 415 5.24 -2.76 9.97
CA ALA A 415 5.54 -1.32 9.98
C ALA A 415 4.57 -0.48 9.11
N GLY A 416 3.28 -0.74 9.23
CA GLY A 416 2.22 -0.07 8.45
C GLY A 416 1.97 1.39 8.86
N LEU A 417 0.98 2.02 8.22
CA LEU A 417 0.61 3.41 8.52
C LEU A 417 0.17 3.57 9.99
N HIS A 418 -0.71 2.69 10.48
CA HIS A 418 -1.20 2.74 11.85
C HIS A 418 -0.06 2.59 12.88
N ALA A 419 0.85 1.64 12.65
CA ALA A 419 2.04 1.45 13.47
C ALA A 419 2.87 2.75 13.57
N ASN A 420 3.13 3.41 12.44
CA ASN A 420 3.94 4.63 12.40
C ASN A 420 3.24 5.87 12.97
N THR A 421 1.92 5.97 12.87
CA THR A 421 1.17 7.14 13.35
C THR A 421 0.76 7.03 14.81
N SER A 422 0.61 5.81 15.34
CA SER A 422 -0.03 5.57 16.65
C SER A 422 0.83 4.70 17.56
N LEU A 423 1.11 3.44 17.19
CA LEU A 423 1.70 2.45 18.09
C LEU A 423 3.18 2.70 18.38
N LEU A 424 4.03 2.83 17.36
CA LEU A 424 5.46 3.05 17.52
C LEU A 424 5.77 4.36 18.29
N PRO A 425 5.08 5.49 18.02
CA PRO A 425 5.20 6.68 18.86
C PRO A 425 4.82 6.48 20.34
N ALA A 426 3.77 5.69 20.61
CA ALA A 426 3.35 5.40 21.99
C ALA A 426 4.35 4.47 22.67
N LEU A 427 4.75 3.38 22.02
CA LEU A 427 5.72 2.39 22.50
C LEU A 427 7.08 3.03 22.84
N LYS A 428 7.55 4.01 22.03
CA LYS A 428 8.81 4.72 22.27
C LYS A 428 8.87 5.42 23.64
N LYS A 429 7.73 5.75 24.25
CA LYS A 429 7.67 6.36 25.59
C LYS A 429 8.04 5.37 26.71
N PHE A 430 7.91 4.07 26.46
CA PHE A 430 8.19 2.98 27.42
C PHE A 430 9.64 2.48 27.36
N LYS A 431 10.60 3.38 27.09
CA LYS A 431 12.04 3.03 27.00
C LYS A 431 12.65 2.48 28.30
N LYS A 432 11.94 2.63 29.43
CA LYS A 432 12.36 2.09 30.73
C LYS A 432 11.93 0.64 30.89
N GLU A 433 10.84 0.24 30.24
CA GLU A 433 10.24 -1.09 30.28
C GLU A 433 10.60 -1.94 29.07
N ALA A 434 10.82 -1.31 27.91
CA ALA A 434 11.03 -1.97 26.63
C ALA A 434 12.41 -1.72 26.05
N ARG A 435 13.03 -2.78 25.55
CA ARG A 435 14.16 -2.75 24.63
C ARG A 435 13.65 -3.13 23.24
N LEU A 436 13.68 -2.19 22.29
CA LEU A 436 13.27 -2.46 20.91
C LEU A 436 14.39 -3.20 20.18
N ILE A 437 14.18 -4.50 19.90
CA ILE A 437 15.20 -5.39 19.37
C ILE A 437 15.03 -5.54 17.86
N GLY A 438 13.97 -6.22 17.41
CA GLY A 438 13.78 -6.50 16.00
C GLY A 438 12.46 -5.96 15.45
N ILE A 439 12.46 -5.52 14.19
CA ILE A 439 11.24 -5.16 13.45
C ILE A 439 11.12 -5.97 12.17
N ALA A 440 9.96 -6.58 11.96
CA ALA A 440 9.64 -7.37 10.79
C ALA A 440 8.66 -6.66 9.87
N ASN A 441 8.99 -6.58 8.57
CA ASN A 441 8.06 -6.12 7.56
C ASN A 441 8.39 -6.73 6.19
N THR A 442 7.38 -7.24 5.48
CA THR A 442 7.58 -7.93 4.18
C THR A 442 8.26 -7.06 3.14
N SER A 443 8.16 -5.73 3.26
CA SER A 443 8.95 -4.77 2.48
C SER A 443 10.15 -4.32 3.31
N GLY A 444 11.34 -4.82 2.99
CA GLY A 444 12.57 -4.56 3.75
C GLY A 444 12.86 -3.07 3.95
N TYR A 445 12.67 -2.23 2.93
CA TYR A 445 12.89 -0.78 3.01
C TYR A 445 11.99 -0.08 4.05
N LYS A 446 10.72 -0.50 4.19
CA LYS A 446 9.81 0.05 5.22
C LYS A 446 10.23 -0.41 6.62
N GLY A 447 10.64 -1.68 6.74
CA GLY A 447 11.14 -2.25 8.00
C GLY A 447 12.38 -1.51 8.49
N ARG A 448 13.38 -1.33 7.61
CA ARG A 448 14.60 -0.56 7.90
C ARG A 448 14.29 0.88 8.29
N HIS A 449 13.44 1.57 7.53
CA HIS A 449 13.08 2.97 7.80
C HIS A 449 12.45 3.14 9.19
N ALA A 450 11.44 2.33 9.50
CA ALA A 450 10.81 2.35 10.82
C ALA A 450 11.80 1.94 11.92
N GLY A 451 12.63 0.92 11.67
CA GLY A 451 13.64 0.46 12.60
C GLY A 451 14.61 1.56 13.02
N LEU A 452 15.19 2.28 12.06
CA LEU A 452 16.09 3.43 12.32
C LEU A 452 15.38 4.55 13.08
N LYS A 453 14.17 4.91 12.65
CA LYS A 453 13.40 6.02 13.22
C LYS A 453 13.03 5.82 14.70
N TYR A 454 12.71 4.58 15.08
CA TYR A 454 12.25 4.25 16.42
C TYR A 454 13.33 3.62 17.31
N GLY A 455 14.48 3.22 16.75
CA GLY A 455 15.66 2.77 17.50
C GLY A 455 15.73 1.24 17.73
N PHE A 456 15.21 0.46 16.79
CA PHE A 456 15.37 -0.99 16.76
C PHE A 456 16.82 -1.38 16.47
N GLU A 457 17.21 -2.57 16.89
CA GLU A 457 18.56 -3.12 16.72
C GLU A 457 18.76 -3.67 15.32
N TYR A 458 17.76 -4.38 14.79
CA TYR A 458 17.78 -4.92 13.46
C TYR A 458 16.40 -4.90 12.78
N ALA A 459 16.39 -5.04 11.45
CA ALA A 459 15.20 -5.27 10.65
C ALA A 459 15.29 -6.57 9.86
N VAL A 460 14.15 -7.24 9.70
CA VAL A 460 13.98 -8.48 8.94
C VAL A 460 12.73 -8.40 8.07
N SER A 461 12.64 -9.25 7.05
CA SER A 461 11.41 -9.38 6.25
C SER A 461 10.56 -10.59 6.64
N ASP A 462 11.19 -11.66 7.13
CA ASP A 462 10.53 -12.78 7.76
C ASP A 462 10.39 -12.55 9.26
N TYR A 463 9.17 -12.63 9.80
CA TYR A 463 8.94 -12.42 11.22
C TYR A 463 9.39 -13.62 12.08
N HIS A 464 9.57 -14.80 11.50
CA HIS A 464 10.06 -15.98 12.24
C HIS A 464 11.46 -15.73 12.82
N GLU A 465 12.27 -14.87 12.19
CA GLU A 465 13.56 -14.44 12.73
C GLU A 465 13.41 -13.71 14.09
N LEU A 466 12.31 -12.99 14.30
CA LEU A 466 12.01 -12.37 15.61
C LEU A 466 11.63 -13.42 16.66
N LEU A 467 10.92 -14.47 16.23
CA LEU A 467 10.46 -15.54 17.12
C LEU A 467 11.65 -16.38 17.62
N ASN A 468 12.64 -16.60 16.75
CA ASN A 468 13.86 -17.33 17.06
C ASN A 468 14.86 -16.54 17.93
N ASP A 469 14.70 -15.23 18.07
CA ASP A 469 15.59 -14.39 18.89
C ASP A 469 15.29 -14.57 20.38
N LYS A 470 16.25 -15.16 21.10
CA LYS A 470 16.16 -15.41 22.56
C LYS A 470 16.10 -14.13 23.38
N ASN A 471 16.55 -13.00 22.83
CA ASN A 471 16.49 -11.72 23.53
C ASN A 471 15.11 -11.06 23.43
N ILE A 472 14.23 -11.55 22.55
CA ILE A 472 12.85 -11.06 22.43
C ILE A 472 11.95 -11.87 23.36
N ASN A 473 11.20 -11.18 24.22
CA ASN A 473 10.25 -11.78 25.16
C ASN A 473 8.80 -11.52 24.73
N ALA A 474 8.54 -10.43 24.00
CA ALA A 474 7.20 -10.06 23.57
C ALA A 474 7.18 -9.62 22.10
N ILE A 475 6.11 -10.00 21.41
CA ILE A 475 5.82 -9.65 20.01
C ILE A 475 4.63 -8.71 19.96
N ILE A 476 4.79 -7.60 19.25
CA ILE A 476 3.71 -6.65 18.94
C ILE A 476 3.32 -6.82 17.47
N ILE A 477 2.07 -7.20 17.20
CA ILE A 477 1.54 -7.51 15.87
C ILE A 477 0.63 -6.35 15.41
N SER A 478 0.98 -5.71 14.30
CA SER A 478 0.23 -4.60 13.68
C SER A 478 0.10 -4.80 12.16
N THR A 479 -0.44 -5.95 11.75
CA THR A 479 -0.55 -6.37 10.35
C THR A 479 -1.98 -6.25 9.79
N ARG A 480 -2.25 -6.87 8.63
CA ARG A 480 -3.63 -7.06 8.15
C ARG A 480 -4.35 -8.09 9.03
N HIS A 481 -5.67 -7.99 9.13
CA HIS A 481 -6.47 -8.75 10.09
C HIS A 481 -6.33 -10.26 9.90
N ASN A 482 -6.34 -10.74 8.66
CA ASN A 482 -6.18 -12.16 8.32
C ASN A 482 -4.84 -12.78 8.72
N LEU A 483 -3.83 -11.98 9.05
CA LEU A 483 -2.52 -12.49 9.49
C LEU A 483 -2.42 -12.60 11.02
N HIS A 484 -3.36 -12.04 11.77
CA HIS A 484 -3.28 -11.96 13.23
C HIS A 484 -3.25 -13.36 13.86
N ALA A 485 -4.22 -14.21 13.51
CA ALA A 485 -4.35 -15.54 14.13
C ALA A 485 -3.08 -16.37 14.00
N GLN A 486 -2.53 -16.48 12.79
CA GLN A 486 -1.30 -17.25 12.57
C GLN A 486 -0.11 -16.64 13.33
N MET A 487 0.07 -15.33 13.28
CA MET A 487 1.19 -14.68 13.98
C MET A 487 1.08 -14.75 15.51
N ILE A 488 -0.14 -14.75 16.06
CA ILE A 488 -0.39 -15.01 17.49
C ILE A 488 0.04 -16.44 17.82
N VAL A 489 -0.42 -17.42 17.04
CA VAL A 489 -0.13 -18.84 17.24
C VAL A 489 1.38 -19.10 17.21
N ASP A 490 2.07 -18.59 16.19
CA ASP A 490 3.52 -18.77 16.04
C ASP A 490 4.29 -18.12 17.21
N SER A 491 3.85 -16.94 17.64
CA SER A 491 4.48 -16.20 18.74
C SER A 491 4.31 -16.92 20.08
N LEU A 492 3.11 -17.40 20.39
CA LEU A 492 2.82 -18.15 21.62
C LEU A 492 3.56 -19.51 21.63
N ASN A 493 3.60 -20.22 20.51
CA ASN A 493 4.36 -21.46 20.38
C ASN A 493 5.87 -21.26 20.58
N SER A 494 6.37 -20.07 20.24
CA SER A 494 7.78 -19.69 20.44
C SER A 494 8.08 -19.16 21.85
N GLY A 495 7.14 -19.28 22.80
CA GLY A 495 7.33 -18.85 24.19
C GLY A 495 7.33 -17.33 24.37
N LYS A 496 6.66 -16.58 23.48
CA LYS A 496 6.66 -15.10 23.51
C LYS A 496 5.31 -14.58 23.99
N HIS A 497 5.31 -13.52 24.80
CA HIS A 497 4.10 -12.74 25.07
C HIS A 497 3.64 -12.04 23.79
N VAL A 498 2.34 -11.77 23.67
CA VAL A 498 1.75 -11.20 22.47
C VAL A 498 0.90 -9.98 22.80
N PHE A 499 1.17 -8.88 22.08
CA PHE A 499 0.22 -7.80 21.87
C PHE A 499 -0.20 -7.84 20.41
N VAL A 500 -1.50 -7.89 20.14
CA VAL A 500 -2.03 -7.89 18.76
C VAL A 500 -3.00 -6.72 18.59
N GLU A 501 -2.84 -5.96 17.52
CA GLU A 501 -3.88 -5.00 17.11
C GLU A 501 -5.21 -5.69 16.86
N LYS A 502 -6.32 -4.95 16.99
CA LYS A 502 -7.64 -5.52 16.71
C LYS A 502 -7.87 -5.71 15.20
N PRO A 503 -8.70 -6.69 14.80
CA PRO A 503 -9.41 -7.68 15.63
C PRO A 503 -8.49 -8.82 16.09
N LEU A 504 -8.95 -9.65 17.02
CA LEU A 504 -8.20 -10.84 17.44
C LEU A 504 -7.97 -11.83 16.28
N CYS A 505 -9.01 -12.07 15.47
CA CYS A 505 -9.01 -12.93 14.29
C CYS A 505 -10.21 -12.59 13.37
N VAL A 506 -10.34 -13.25 12.23
CA VAL A 506 -11.39 -12.95 11.24
C VAL A 506 -12.45 -14.05 11.07
N ASN A 507 -12.26 -15.23 11.64
CA ASN A 507 -13.24 -16.32 11.59
C ASN A 507 -13.26 -17.21 12.87
N TYR A 508 -14.28 -18.07 12.97
CA TYR A 508 -14.51 -18.95 14.12
C TYR A 508 -13.41 -20.00 14.34
N GLU A 509 -12.90 -20.61 13.28
CA GLU A 509 -11.86 -21.64 13.37
C GLU A 509 -10.55 -21.06 13.92
N GLU A 510 -10.17 -19.87 13.44
CA GLU A 510 -9.05 -19.11 14.00
C GLU A 510 -9.26 -18.80 15.48
N LEU A 511 -10.45 -18.32 15.87
CA LEU A 511 -10.76 -18.01 17.27
C LEU A 511 -10.63 -19.24 18.16
N LYS A 512 -11.19 -20.38 17.74
CA LYS A 512 -11.11 -21.65 18.46
C LYS A 512 -9.66 -22.07 18.70
N ASN A 513 -8.83 -21.99 17.65
CA ASN A 513 -7.43 -22.35 17.73
C ASN A 513 -6.64 -21.41 18.68
N ILE A 514 -6.93 -20.11 18.66
CA ILE A 514 -6.30 -19.14 19.58
C ILE A 514 -6.67 -19.44 21.03
N ILE A 515 -7.96 -19.74 21.32
CA ILE A 515 -8.42 -20.04 22.68
C ILE A 515 -7.69 -21.27 23.23
N ALA A 516 -7.76 -22.39 22.50
CA ALA A 516 -7.15 -23.65 22.94
C ALA A 516 -5.66 -23.49 23.20
N LEU A 517 -4.95 -22.77 22.32
CA LEU A 517 -3.51 -22.53 22.49
C LEU A 517 -3.20 -21.58 23.63
N TYR A 518 -3.94 -20.47 23.76
CA TYR A 518 -3.67 -19.49 24.81
C TYR A 518 -3.92 -20.05 26.20
N ASP A 519 -5.00 -20.81 26.40
CA ASP A 519 -5.30 -21.44 27.69
C ASP A 519 -4.18 -22.39 28.13
N LEU A 520 -3.65 -23.17 27.19
CA LEU A 520 -2.50 -24.05 27.42
C LEU A 520 -1.25 -23.24 27.79
N LYS A 521 -0.87 -22.28 26.94
CA LYS A 521 0.37 -21.51 27.08
C LYS A 521 0.37 -20.55 28.26
N HIS A 522 -0.78 -19.97 28.59
CA HIS A 522 -0.94 -19.14 29.77
C HIS A 522 -0.77 -19.97 31.05
N LYS A 523 -1.35 -21.17 31.10
CA LYS A 523 -1.27 -22.04 32.27
C LYS A 523 0.12 -22.65 32.48
N GLU A 524 0.79 -23.06 31.41
CA GLU A 524 2.10 -23.72 31.47
C GLU A 524 3.26 -22.72 31.64
N GLU A 525 3.22 -21.60 30.92
CA GLU A 525 4.35 -20.69 30.78
C GLU A 525 4.05 -19.26 31.28
N GLY A 526 2.82 -18.97 31.69
CA GLY A 526 2.42 -17.62 32.12
C GLY A 526 2.41 -16.59 30.99
N LEU A 527 2.34 -17.03 29.73
CA LEU A 527 2.32 -16.13 28.57
C LEU A 527 1.09 -15.23 28.59
N GLN A 528 1.26 -14.02 28.08
CA GLN A 528 0.21 -12.99 28.09
C GLN A 528 -0.20 -12.71 26.65
N LEU A 529 -1.50 -12.58 26.41
CA LEU A 529 -2.08 -12.15 25.14
C LEU A 529 -2.98 -10.95 25.39
N MET A 530 -2.63 -9.80 24.80
CA MET A 530 -3.42 -8.58 24.88
C MET A 530 -3.87 -8.14 23.48
N VAL A 531 -5.16 -7.84 23.36
CA VAL A 531 -5.73 -7.26 22.13
C VAL A 531 -5.78 -5.74 22.25
N GLY A 532 -5.43 -5.04 21.17
CA GLY A 532 -5.32 -3.59 21.03
C GLY A 532 -6.66 -2.84 21.08
N PHE A 533 -7.48 -3.08 22.10
CA PHE A 533 -8.74 -2.37 22.33
C PHE A 533 -8.52 -1.07 23.09
N ASN A 534 -7.72 -0.16 22.54
CA ASN A 534 -7.26 1.07 23.18
C ASN A 534 -8.35 1.91 23.89
N ARG A 535 -9.59 1.91 23.37
CA ARG A 535 -10.70 2.74 23.88
C ARG A 535 -11.07 2.45 25.34
N ARG A 536 -10.91 1.23 25.86
CA ARG A 536 -11.18 0.94 27.29
C ARG A 536 -10.20 1.63 28.22
N PHE A 537 -8.98 1.91 27.73
CA PHE A 537 -7.91 2.57 28.48
C PHE A 537 -7.94 4.09 28.34
N ALA A 538 -8.81 4.64 27.48
CA ALA A 538 -8.88 6.09 27.29
C ALA A 538 -9.27 6.81 28.59
N PRO A 539 -8.68 7.99 28.88
CA PRO A 539 -8.94 8.72 30.14
C PRO A 539 -10.43 9.01 30.42
N TYR A 540 -11.23 9.26 29.38
CA TYR A 540 -12.67 9.48 29.56
C TYR A 540 -13.47 8.19 29.73
N SER A 541 -13.03 7.06 29.18
CA SER A 541 -13.63 5.75 29.47
C SER A 541 -13.41 5.33 30.91
N THR A 542 -12.18 5.48 31.41
CA THR A 542 -11.83 5.13 32.79
C THR A 542 -12.56 6.04 33.79
N LEU A 543 -12.62 7.35 33.52
CA LEU A 543 -13.41 8.28 34.32
C LEU A 543 -14.91 7.97 34.27
N ALA A 544 -15.47 7.64 33.11
CA ALA A 544 -16.88 7.26 33.00
C ALA A 544 -17.20 6.02 33.84
N LYS A 545 -16.38 4.97 33.74
CA LYS A 545 -16.54 3.75 34.56
C LYS A 545 -16.48 4.05 36.05
N GLN A 546 -15.55 4.90 36.49
CA GLN A 546 -15.46 5.33 37.89
C GLN A 546 -16.70 6.11 38.37
N LEU A 547 -17.25 6.98 37.53
CA LEU A 547 -18.42 7.81 37.88
C LEU A 547 -19.74 7.01 37.88
N LEU A 548 -19.88 6.08 36.95
CA LEU A 548 -21.06 5.22 36.81
C LEU A 548 -21.09 4.10 37.87
N GLY A 549 -19.93 3.63 38.32
CA GLY A 549 -19.82 2.51 39.26
C GLY A 549 -20.26 1.17 38.64
N ASN A 550 -20.54 0.18 39.50
CA ASN A 550 -20.92 -1.17 39.09
C ASN A 550 -22.45 -1.34 39.01
N ALA A 551 -23.10 -0.61 38.11
CA ALA A 551 -24.55 -0.72 37.94
C ALA A 551 -24.94 -1.87 36.99
N SER A 552 -26.03 -2.56 37.32
CA SER A 552 -26.54 -3.72 36.57
C SER A 552 -27.55 -3.37 35.48
N ASP A 553 -27.95 -2.11 35.33
CA ASP A 553 -29.07 -1.66 34.49
C ASP A 553 -28.69 -0.59 33.46
N MET A 554 -27.44 -0.60 32.99
CA MET A 554 -26.98 0.46 32.07
C MET A 554 -27.70 0.38 30.72
N VAL A 555 -28.14 1.52 30.22
CA VAL A 555 -28.61 1.70 28.84
C VAL A 555 -27.60 2.56 28.10
N ILE A 556 -26.98 2.00 27.05
CA ILE A 556 -25.90 2.66 26.31
C ILE A 556 -26.33 2.92 24.86
N ASN A 557 -26.21 4.16 24.40
CA ASN A 557 -26.31 4.50 22.99
C ASN A 557 -24.94 4.92 22.46
N CYS A 558 -24.43 4.20 21.46
CA CYS A 558 -23.19 4.51 20.75
C CYS A 558 -23.50 4.93 19.32
N ARG A 559 -23.03 6.12 18.92
CA ARG A 559 -23.11 6.63 17.56
C ARG A 559 -21.72 6.74 16.95
N VAL A 560 -21.55 6.17 15.77
CA VAL A 560 -20.30 6.15 15.03
C VAL A 560 -20.51 6.68 13.61
N ASN A 561 -19.96 7.85 13.34
CA ASN A 561 -19.86 8.46 12.02
C ASN A 561 -18.52 8.08 11.38
N ALA A 562 -18.46 6.87 10.83
CA ALA A 562 -17.22 6.18 10.51
C ALA A 562 -16.56 6.66 9.19
N GLY A 563 -17.29 7.38 8.36
CA GLY A 563 -16.88 7.86 7.04
C GLY A 563 -16.77 6.75 5.99
N PHE A 564 -16.66 7.13 4.72
CA PHE A 564 -16.64 6.20 3.58
C PHE A 564 -15.29 5.49 3.40
N VAL A 565 -15.34 4.19 3.08
CA VAL A 565 -14.20 3.37 2.65
C VAL A 565 -14.50 2.84 1.24
N PRO A 566 -13.63 3.07 0.24
CA PRO A 566 -13.81 2.56 -1.12
C PRO A 566 -14.03 1.06 -1.17
N ALA A 567 -14.91 0.60 -2.06
CA ALA A 567 -15.33 -0.81 -2.17
C ALA A 567 -14.17 -1.77 -2.51
N ASP A 568 -13.12 -1.28 -3.16
CA ASP A 568 -11.90 -2.01 -3.53
C ASP A 568 -10.85 -2.07 -2.41
N SER A 569 -11.14 -1.48 -1.25
CA SER A 569 -10.28 -1.56 -0.08
C SER A 569 -10.17 -2.99 0.46
N TRP A 570 -8.96 -3.40 0.85
CA TRP A 570 -8.71 -4.68 1.53
C TRP A 570 -9.57 -4.90 2.78
N ILE A 571 -10.08 -3.82 3.40
CA ILE A 571 -10.99 -3.87 4.55
C ILE A 571 -12.26 -4.65 4.21
N HIS A 572 -12.79 -4.45 2.99
CA HIS A 572 -14.02 -5.08 2.50
C HIS A 572 -13.80 -6.48 1.94
N ASP A 573 -12.54 -6.86 1.74
CA ASP A 573 -12.21 -8.22 1.35
C ASP A 573 -12.50 -9.17 2.52
N SER A 574 -13.46 -10.08 2.30
CA SER A 574 -13.87 -11.06 3.31
C SER A 574 -12.73 -11.98 3.78
N THR A 575 -11.68 -12.14 2.99
CA THR A 575 -10.53 -13.00 3.30
C THR A 575 -9.36 -12.25 3.93
N GLU A 576 -9.30 -10.92 3.81
CA GLU A 576 -8.22 -10.10 4.37
C GLU A 576 -8.68 -9.21 5.53
N GLY A 577 -9.74 -8.42 5.32
CA GLY A 577 -10.23 -7.42 6.25
C GLY A 577 -11.43 -7.84 7.08
N GLY A 578 -12.30 -8.71 6.54
CA GLY A 578 -13.51 -9.17 7.21
C GLY A 578 -14.62 -8.12 7.37
N GLY A 579 -14.47 -6.95 6.74
CA GLY A 579 -15.41 -5.82 6.85
C GLY A 579 -15.25 -5.01 8.14
N ARG A 580 -15.96 -3.88 8.23
CA ARG A 580 -15.82 -2.96 9.38
C ARG A 580 -16.51 -3.44 10.65
N VAL A 581 -17.43 -4.40 10.57
CA VAL A 581 -18.00 -5.03 11.76
C VAL A 581 -16.91 -5.76 12.55
N ILE A 582 -16.18 -6.67 11.89
CA ILE A 582 -15.05 -7.37 12.50
C ILE A 582 -13.92 -6.39 12.83
N GLY A 583 -13.56 -5.53 11.89
CA GLY A 583 -12.36 -4.70 12.00
C GLY A 583 -12.47 -3.41 12.82
N GLU A 584 -13.67 -2.87 13.07
CA GLU A 584 -13.82 -1.58 13.76
C GLU A 584 -14.94 -1.58 14.81
N VAL A 585 -16.12 -2.15 14.51
CA VAL A 585 -17.24 -2.23 15.47
C VAL A 585 -16.85 -3.01 16.73
N CYS A 586 -15.91 -3.94 16.61
CA CYS A 586 -15.28 -4.65 17.73
C CYS A 586 -14.85 -3.72 18.87
N HIS A 587 -14.37 -2.51 18.56
CA HIS A 587 -13.96 -1.55 19.58
C HIS A 587 -15.11 -1.02 20.43
N PHE A 588 -16.30 -0.91 19.86
CA PHE A 588 -17.47 -0.36 20.54
C PHE A 588 -18.19 -1.44 21.34
N VAL A 589 -18.20 -2.67 20.84
CA VAL A 589 -18.59 -3.85 21.62
C VAL A 589 -17.68 -3.98 22.85
N ASP A 590 -16.36 -3.94 22.66
CA ASP A 590 -15.38 -3.99 23.73
C ASP A 590 -15.60 -2.90 24.78
N LEU A 591 -15.80 -1.65 24.34
CA LEU A 591 -15.99 -0.53 25.25
C LEU A 591 -17.30 -0.63 26.04
N MET A 592 -18.40 -1.08 25.43
CA MET A 592 -19.64 -1.35 26.16
C MET A 592 -19.45 -2.47 27.19
N GLN A 593 -18.72 -3.52 26.82
CA GLN A 593 -18.37 -4.60 27.74
C GLN A 593 -17.56 -4.08 28.94
N TYR A 594 -16.55 -3.27 28.68
CA TYR A 594 -15.73 -2.64 29.72
C TYR A 594 -16.54 -1.72 30.63
N LEU A 595 -17.42 -0.87 30.09
CA LEU A 595 -18.23 0.07 30.86
C LEU A 595 -19.27 -0.65 31.73
N THR A 596 -19.92 -1.68 31.19
CA THR A 596 -20.90 -2.48 31.93
C THR A 596 -20.27 -3.46 32.91
N GLY A 597 -18.99 -3.83 32.70
CA GLY A 597 -18.32 -4.88 33.47
C GLY A 597 -18.97 -6.25 33.28
N SER A 598 -19.59 -6.50 32.13
CA SER A 598 -20.41 -7.68 31.89
C SER A 598 -20.27 -8.18 30.46
N LEU A 599 -20.40 -9.50 30.25
CA LEU A 599 -20.28 -10.14 28.94
C LEU A 599 -21.57 -9.95 28.11
N PRO A 600 -21.47 -9.71 26.79
CA PRO A 600 -22.63 -9.71 25.89
C PRO A 600 -23.18 -11.13 25.75
N ILE A 601 -24.50 -11.29 25.83
CA ILE A 601 -25.17 -12.61 25.78
C ILE A 601 -26.03 -12.80 24.52
N SER A 602 -26.56 -11.71 23.94
CA SER A 602 -27.34 -11.77 22.70
C SER A 602 -27.16 -10.51 21.86
N VAL A 603 -27.28 -10.65 20.54
CA VAL A 603 -27.23 -9.52 19.59
C VAL A 603 -28.29 -9.63 18.52
N TYR A 604 -28.87 -8.49 18.13
CA TYR A 604 -29.67 -8.34 16.91
C TYR A 604 -29.10 -7.21 16.08
N ALA A 605 -28.96 -7.40 14.77
CA ALA A 605 -28.43 -6.38 13.89
C ALA A 605 -29.12 -6.34 12.53
N GLU A 606 -29.22 -5.13 11.97
CA GLU A 606 -29.78 -4.87 10.65
C GLU A 606 -28.89 -3.89 9.90
N ALA A 607 -28.74 -4.11 8.59
CA ALA A 607 -27.93 -3.28 7.70
C ALA A 607 -28.76 -2.80 6.52
N THR A 608 -28.35 -1.69 5.89
CA THR A 608 -28.98 -1.20 4.66
C THR A 608 -28.75 -2.18 3.50
N ASP A 609 -29.67 -2.21 2.52
CA ASP A 609 -29.58 -3.12 1.37
C ASP A 609 -28.44 -2.78 0.37
N ILE A 610 -27.80 -1.61 0.51
CA ILE A 610 -26.74 -1.15 -0.38
C ILE A 610 -25.43 -1.86 -0.04
N LYS A 611 -24.97 -2.73 -0.95
CA LYS A 611 -23.70 -3.44 -0.81
C LYS A 611 -22.51 -2.46 -0.77
N GLY A 612 -21.61 -2.68 0.18
CA GLY A 612 -20.38 -1.90 0.34
C GLY A 612 -20.53 -0.64 1.19
N GLU A 613 -21.76 -0.33 1.65
CA GLU A 613 -21.98 0.72 2.64
C GLU A 613 -22.08 0.10 4.04
N ASP A 614 -21.13 0.42 4.90
CA ASP A 614 -21.08 -0.07 6.29
C ASP A 614 -22.09 0.70 7.15
N ASN A 615 -23.39 0.55 6.88
CA ASN A 615 -24.45 1.14 7.70
C ASN A 615 -25.18 0.04 8.44
N VAL A 616 -25.00 -0.01 9.76
CA VAL A 616 -25.52 -1.07 10.62
C VAL A 616 -26.10 -0.49 11.90
N LEU A 617 -27.29 -0.97 12.26
CA LEU A 617 -27.89 -0.80 13.59
C LEU A 617 -27.74 -2.11 14.35
N ILE A 618 -27.20 -2.03 15.57
CA ILE A 618 -26.90 -3.19 16.40
C ILE A 618 -27.51 -2.98 17.78
N SER A 619 -28.20 -3.98 18.30
CA SER A 619 -28.72 -4.03 19.66
C SER A 619 -28.07 -5.19 20.42
N LEU A 620 -27.53 -4.89 21.61
CA LEU A 620 -26.79 -5.82 22.46
C LEU A 620 -27.47 -5.95 23.82
N LYS A 621 -27.47 -7.16 24.36
CA LYS A 621 -27.85 -7.46 25.74
C LYS A 621 -26.66 -8.05 26.49
N PHE A 622 -26.46 -7.61 27.73
CA PHE A 622 -25.38 -8.07 28.59
C PHE A 622 -25.91 -8.94 29.75
N LYS A 623 -25.05 -9.80 30.30
CA LYS A 623 -25.40 -10.76 31.35
C LYS A 623 -25.94 -10.12 32.63
N ASN A 624 -25.52 -8.88 32.93
CA ASN A 624 -25.94 -8.17 34.13
C ASN A 624 -27.32 -7.51 34.00
N GLY A 625 -27.91 -7.51 32.80
CA GLY A 625 -29.18 -6.84 32.50
C GLY A 625 -29.02 -5.54 31.69
N SER A 626 -27.81 -5.02 31.56
CA SER A 626 -27.53 -3.85 30.72
C SER A 626 -27.85 -4.11 29.24
N ILE A 627 -28.21 -3.05 28.53
CA ILE A 627 -28.48 -3.08 27.09
C ILE A 627 -27.72 -1.95 26.38
N GLY A 628 -27.37 -2.19 25.12
CA GLY A 628 -26.64 -1.23 24.32
C GLY A 628 -27.10 -1.18 22.87
N THR A 629 -26.99 -0.02 22.23
CA THR A 629 -27.20 0.15 20.80
C THR A 629 -25.97 0.76 20.15
N ILE A 630 -25.56 0.23 19.00
CA ILE A 630 -24.53 0.82 18.15
C ILE A 630 -25.19 1.23 16.84
N LEU A 631 -25.26 2.53 16.59
CA LEU A 631 -25.53 3.09 15.28
C LEU A 631 -24.19 3.36 14.60
N TYR A 632 -23.91 2.59 13.57
CA TYR A 632 -22.69 2.71 12.80
C TYR A 632 -23.03 3.10 11.37
N SER A 633 -22.51 4.23 10.89
CA SER A 633 -22.77 4.72 9.53
C SER A 633 -21.50 5.21 8.84
N SER A 634 -21.35 4.84 7.58
CA SER A 634 -20.29 5.33 6.68
C SER A 634 -20.71 6.55 5.86
N GLN A 635 -21.97 6.99 5.94
CA GLN A 635 -22.54 8.04 5.09
C GLN A 635 -22.55 9.45 5.72
N GLY A 636 -22.35 9.56 7.03
CA GLY A 636 -22.49 10.83 7.74
C GLY A 636 -21.46 11.90 7.31
N ASP A 637 -21.87 13.16 7.35
CA ASP A 637 -20.98 14.29 7.06
C ASP A 637 -19.88 14.40 8.12
N LYS A 638 -18.67 14.74 7.69
CA LYS A 638 -17.46 14.80 8.52
C LYS A 638 -17.49 15.90 9.59
N MET A 639 -18.37 16.89 9.46
CA MET A 639 -18.58 17.91 10.50
C MET A 639 -19.16 17.33 11.80
N LEU A 640 -19.85 16.19 11.73
CA LEU A 640 -20.33 15.51 12.92
C LEU A 640 -19.18 14.69 13.55
N PRO A 641 -18.84 14.91 14.85
CA PRO A 641 -17.80 14.14 15.52
C PRO A 641 -18.02 12.63 15.43
N ARG A 642 -16.91 11.92 15.23
CA ARG A 642 -16.88 10.50 14.86
C ARG A 642 -17.60 9.60 15.86
N GLU A 643 -17.29 9.71 17.14
CA GLU A 643 -17.71 8.72 18.15
C GLU A 643 -18.43 9.41 19.30
N ARG A 644 -19.62 8.95 19.68
CA ARG A 644 -20.35 9.48 20.84
C ARG A 644 -21.00 8.34 21.61
N PHE A 645 -20.85 8.36 22.94
CA PHE A 645 -21.46 7.40 23.85
C PHE A 645 -22.34 8.13 24.84
N GLU A 646 -23.56 7.65 25.04
CA GLU A 646 -24.51 8.16 26.00
C GLU A 646 -24.93 6.98 26.90
N ILE A 647 -24.61 7.07 28.18
CA ILE A 647 -24.81 6.01 29.16
C ILE A 647 -25.77 6.49 30.24
N PHE A 648 -26.85 5.76 30.44
CA PHE A 648 -27.86 6.02 31.46
C PHE A 648 -27.84 4.89 32.48
N SER A 649 -27.72 5.23 33.76
CA SER A 649 -27.81 4.24 34.84
C SER A 649 -28.00 4.90 36.20
N GLY A 650 -28.82 4.33 37.08
CA GLY A 650 -28.92 4.75 38.49
C GLY A 650 -29.14 6.25 38.71
N LYS A 651 -30.09 6.86 37.99
CA LYS A 651 -30.36 8.32 37.95
C LYS A 651 -29.18 9.20 37.51
N SER A 652 -28.19 8.60 36.87
CA SER A 652 -27.05 9.29 36.29
C SER A 652 -27.03 9.19 34.77
N VAL A 653 -26.42 10.19 34.15
CA VAL A 653 -26.17 10.25 32.71
C VAL A 653 -24.71 10.58 32.50
N CYS A 654 -24.01 9.79 31.69
CA CYS A 654 -22.65 10.06 31.25
C CYS A 654 -22.61 10.15 29.72
N VAL A 655 -21.98 11.18 29.18
CA VAL A 655 -21.77 11.33 27.74
C VAL A 655 -20.28 11.49 27.47
N ILE A 656 -19.72 10.60 26.66
CA ILE A 656 -18.36 10.74 26.10
C ILE A 656 -18.52 11.21 24.66
N ASP A 657 -17.94 12.36 24.32
CA ASP A 657 -17.96 12.90 22.96
C ASP A 657 -16.56 12.90 22.36
N ASN A 658 -16.36 12.01 21.39
CA ASN A 658 -15.16 11.77 20.59
C ASN A 658 -13.87 11.72 21.42
N PHE A 659 -13.93 11.20 22.65
CA PHE A 659 -12.80 11.18 23.59
C PHE A 659 -12.13 12.56 23.79
N LYS A 660 -12.87 13.64 23.57
CA LYS A 660 -12.44 15.03 23.80
C LYS A 660 -13.16 15.64 24.97
N SER A 661 -14.40 15.24 25.24
CA SER A 661 -15.14 15.72 26.39
C SER A 661 -15.94 14.60 27.07
N LEU A 662 -16.23 14.86 28.34
CA LEU A 662 -17.10 14.05 29.17
C LEU A 662 -18.10 14.98 29.87
N PHE A 663 -19.38 14.63 29.76
CA PHE A 663 -20.46 15.18 30.58
C PHE A 663 -20.92 14.09 31.54
N PHE A 664 -21.14 14.44 32.80
CA PHE A 664 -21.76 13.57 33.77
C PHE A 664 -22.76 14.37 34.61
N ALA A 665 -23.94 13.81 34.83
CA ALA A 665 -24.94 14.36 35.72
C ALA A 665 -25.51 13.27 36.62
N LYS A 666 -25.72 13.59 37.90
CA LYS A 666 -26.39 12.72 38.88
C LYS A 666 -27.03 13.57 39.96
N ASP A 667 -28.30 13.30 40.27
CA ASP A 667 -29.06 14.00 41.33
C ASP A 667 -28.97 15.54 41.25
N GLY A 668 -29.07 16.10 40.04
CA GLY A 668 -28.99 17.53 39.78
C GLY A 668 -27.57 18.13 39.80
N LYS A 669 -26.53 17.36 40.14
CA LYS A 669 -25.13 17.80 40.11
C LYS A 669 -24.48 17.45 38.78
N ILE A 670 -23.73 18.39 38.21
CA ILE A 670 -23.08 18.25 36.89
C ILE A 670 -21.56 18.28 37.04
N LYS A 671 -20.87 17.40 36.31
CA LYS A 671 -19.43 17.40 36.10
C LYS A 671 -19.14 17.40 34.60
N LYS A 672 -18.41 18.42 34.13
CA LYS A 672 -17.94 18.52 32.74
C LYS A 672 -16.42 18.51 32.69
N LYS A 673 -15.86 17.78 31.72
CA LYS A 673 -14.43 17.79 31.40
C LYS A 673 -14.27 17.90 29.89
N SER A 674 -13.25 18.61 29.46
CA SER A 674 -12.88 18.74 28.04
C SER A 674 -11.38 18.84 27.90
N SER A 675 -10.86 18.33 26.80
CA SER A 675 -9.46 18.38 26.40
C SER A 675 -9.36 18.91 24.98
N PHE A 676 -8.29 19.66 24.71
CA PHE A 676 -7.96 20.11 23.36
C PHE A 676 -7.43 18.97 22.48
N SER A 677 -6.77 17.98 23.07
CA SER A 677 -6.22 16.82 22.37
C SER A 677 -7.14 15.62 22.43
N LEU A 678 -7.23 14.90 21.32
CA LEU A 678 -7.87 13.59 21.25
C LEU A 678 -6.96 12.54 21.92
N ASP A 679 -7.48 11.86 22.95
CA ASP A 679 -6.77 10.73 23.56
C ASP A 679 -7.67 9.49 23.63
N ARG A 680 -7.35 8.51 22.77
CA ARG A 680 -8.08 7.24 22.70
C ARG A 680 -7.42 6.13 23.54
N GLY A 681 -6.40 6.41 24.34
CA GLY A 681 -5.84 5.45 25.31
C GLY A 681 -4.63 4.63 24.86
N PHE A 682 -3.99 4.90 23.72
CA PHE A 682 -2.83 4.10 23.25
C PHE A 682 -1.66 4.06 24.26
N ASN A 683 -1.40 5.15 24.99
CA ASN A 683 -0.32 5.14 25.99
C ASN A 683 -0.71 4.27 27.19
N ASP A 684 -1.94 4.41 27.69
CA ASP A 684 -2.43 3.67 28.85
C ASP A 684 -2.64 2.18 28.53
N GLU A 685 -2.94 1.85 27.28
CA GLU A 685 -2.96 0.50 26.74
C GLU A 685 -1.58 -0.17 26.82
N PHE A 686 -0.52 0.48 26.32
CA PHE A 686 0.84 -0.06 26.48
C PHE A 686 1.27 -0.13 27.95
N LYS A 687 0.85 0.83 28.78
CA LYS A 687 1.08 0.78 30.22
C LYS A 687 0.44 -0.47 30.82
N ALA A 688 -0.81 -0.77 30.48
CA ALA A 688 -1.50 -1.98 30.92
C ALA A 688 -0.79 -3.25 30.41
N PHE A 689 -0.31 -3.26 29.17
CA PHE A 689 0.48 -4.37 28.64
C PHE A 689 1.74 -4.63 29.48
N PHE A 690 2.56 -3.60 29.73
CA PHE A 690 3.78 -3.78 30.54
C PHE A 690 3.51 -4.10 32.01
N VAL A 691 2.37 -3.67 32.56
CA VAL A 691 1.92 -4.11 33.89
C VAL A 691 1.62 -5.61 33.87
N SER A 692 0.85 -6.08 32.88
CA SER A 692 0.54 -7.50 32.69
C SER A 692 1.81 -8.36 32.62
N LEU A 693 2.80 -7.93 31.83
CA LEU A 693 4.07 -8.65 31.72
C LEU A 693 4.87 -8.70 33.03
N LYS A 694 4.87 -7.62 33.81
CA LYS A 694 5.61 -7.55 35.09
C LYS A 694 4.96 -8.37 36.19
N GLU A 695 3.63 -8.36 36.24
CA GLU A 695 2.86 -9.04 37.28
C GLU A 695 2.57 -10.51 36.94
N GLY A 696 2.80 -10.92 35.68
CA GLY A 696 2.45 -12.25 35.18
C GLY A 696 0.95 -12.51 35.16
N LYS A 697 0.13 -11.45 35.15
CA LYS A 697 -1.34 -11.53 35.25
C LYS A 697 -2.00 -10.70 34.16
N PRO A 698 -3.05 -11.23 33.51
CA PRO A 698 -3.75 -10.47 32.49
C PRO A 698 -4.49 -9.29 33.12
N VAL A 699 -4.30 -8.08 32.56
CA VAL A 699 -5.02 -6.87 33.00
C VAL A 699 -6.46 -6.85 32.47
N VAL A 700 -6.74 -7.61 31.42
CA VAL A 700 -8.08 -7.85 30.88
C VAL A 700 -8.28 -9.36 30.83
N ASP A 701 -9.40 -9.84 31.36
CA ASP A 701 -9.75 -11.26 31.27
C ASP A 701 -9.86 -11.64 29.78
N PHE A 702 -9.13 -12.67 29.37
CA PHE A 702 -9.11 -13.13 27.98
C PHE A 702 -10.51 -13.49 27.46
N LYS A 703 -11.40 -13.94 28.36
CA LYS A 703 -12.81 -14.20 28.03
C LYS A 703 -13.52 -12.98 27.48
N GLU A 704 -13.13 -11.77 27.90
CA GLU A 704 -13.71 -10.53 27.37
C GLU A 704 -13.40 -10.32 25.87
N TYR A 705 -12.18 -10.67 25.46
CA TYR A 705 -11.76 -10.60 24.06
C TYR A 705 -12.49 -11.64 23.21
N VAL A 706 -12.62 -12.87 23.72
CA VAL A 706 -13.39 -13.94 23.06
C VAL A 706 -14.83 -13.51 22.82
N TYR A 707 -15.51 -13.01 23.85
CA TYR A 707 -16.90 -12.55 23.73
C TYR A 707 -17.04 -11.35 22.81
N THR A 708 -16.08 -10.43 22.79
CA THR A 708 -16.07 -9.31 21.84
C THR A 708 -15.99 -9.81 20.41
N THR A 709 -15.09 -10.77 20.11
CA THR A 709 -14.93 -11.36 18.78
C THR A 709 -16.14 -12.20 18.37
N LEU A 710 -16.68 -13.02 19.27
CA LEU A 710 -17.91 -13.77 19.01
C LEU A 710 -19.09 -12.86 18.69
N THR A 711 -19.22 -11.74 19.42
CA THR A 711 -20.28 -10.77 19.17
C THR A 711 -20.17 -10.17 17.77
N THR A 712 -18.98 -9.87 17.27
CA THR A 712 -18.83 -9.32 15.90
C THR A 712 -19.15 -10.33 14.82
N PHE A 713 -18.84 -11.61 15.04
CA PHE A 713 -19.29 -12.68 14.15
C PHE A 713 -20.82 -12.85 14.20
N ALA A 714 -21.41 -12.84 15.39
CA ALA A 714 -22.84 -12.92 15.61
C ALA A 714 -23.61 -11.73 15.02
N ILE A 715 -23.01 -10.53 14.98
CA ILE A 715 -23.59 -9.37 14.27
C ILE A 715 -23.71 -9.68 12.78
N ILE A 716 -22.66 -10.22 12.14
CA ILE A 716 -22.69 -10.58 10.72
C ILE A 716 -23.73 -11.67 10.46
N GLU A 717 -23.82 -12.67 11.33
CA GLU A 717 -24.83 -13.72 11.25
C GLU A 717 -26.26 -13.18 11.43
N SER A 718 -26.48 -12.26 12.38
CA SER A 718 -27.78 -11.63 12.61
C SER A 718 -28.23 -10.82 11.38
N ILE A 719 -27.32 -10.04 10.76
CA ILE A 719 -27.62 -9.31 9.50
C ILE A 719 -28.05 -10.27 8.40
N LYS A 720 -27.38 -11.42 8.26
CA LYS A 720 -27.69 -12.43 7.23
C LYS A 720 -29.02 -13.14 7.49
N THR A 721 -29.29 -13.51 8.74
CA THR A 721 -30.44 -14.34 9.13
C THR A 721 -31.68 -13.52 9.49
N ARG A 722 -31.52 -12.23 9.75
CA ARG A 722 -32.53 -11.30 10.28
C ARG A 722 -33.14 -11.79 11.59
N ARG A 723 -32.33 -12.40 12.45
CA ARG A 723 -32.74 -12.95 13.75
C ARG A 723 -31.77 -12.57 14.86
N PRO A 724 -32.21 -12.50 16.12
CA PRO A 724 -31.30 -12.41 17.25
C PRO A 724 -30.40 -13.66 17.32
N ILE A 725 -29.13 -13.46 17.66
CA ILE A 725 -28.13 -14.52 17.82
C ILE A 725 -27.67 -14.55 19.28
N GLU A 726 -27.72 -15.73 19.89
CA GLU A 726 -27.26 -15.98 21.26
C GLU A 726 -25.75 -16.23 21.26
N ILE A 727 -25.00 -15.38 21.96
CA ILE A 727 -23.53 -15.40 22.01
C ILE A 727 -23.05 -16.51 22.95
N ASP A 728 -23.75 -16.77 24.06
CA ASP A 728 -23.40 -17.86 24.98
C ASP A 728 -23.48 -19.23 24.31
N ALA A 729 -24.42 -19.43 23.39
CA ALA A 729 -24.52 -20.68 22.62
C ALA A 729 -23.29 -20.89 21.73
N LEU A 730 -22.80 -19.83 21.09
CA LEU A 730 -21.55 -19.86 20.31
C LEU A 730 -20.33 -20.09 21.20
N ALA A 731 -20.26 -19.43 22.35
CA ALA A 731 -19.16 -19.58 23.30
C ALA A 731 -19.07 -21.01 23.86
N ASN A 732 -20.19 -21.67 24.11
CA ASN A 732 -20.23 -23.06 24.58
C ASN A 732 -19.82 -24.10 23.50
N SER A 733 -19.76 -23.70 22.24
CA SER A 733 -19.39 -24.56 21.11
C SER A 733 -17.89 -24.53 20.76
N LEU A 734 -17.17 -23.56 21.34
CA LEU A 734 -15.71 -23.41 21.24
C LEU A 734 -15.04 -24.23 22.34
#